data_AF-A0A0L7T4S4-F1
#
_entry.id   AF-A0A0L7T4S4-F1
#
_cell.length_a   1.000
_cell.length_b   1.000
_cell.length_c   1.000
_cell.angle_alpha   90.00
_cell.angle_beta   90.00
_cell.angle_gamma   90.00
#
_symmetry.space_group_name_H-M   'P 1'
#
loop_
_entity.id
_entity.type
_entity.pdbx_description
1 polymer ?
#
loop_
_entity_poly.entity_id
_entity_poly.type
_entity_poly.pdbx_seq_one_letter_code
_entity_poly.pdbx_strand_id
1 'polypeptide(L)'
;AGVPMTPGTPLLASLDDALSAAERIGYPVMLKSTAGGGGIGLTRCADAAALSTAWESVRRLGEQFFSDAGVFLERCIDRARHVEVQIFGDGKGRVIALGERDCSLQRRNQKVVEETPAPNLPQSTRAALLDSAVKLGEQVNYRSAGTVEYIYDAERDEFFFLEVNTRLQVEHPVTECVTGLDLVECMLRVAADVPLDWQAMTAAPQGASLEVRIYAEDPLKNFLPSPGVLTEVHFPQDVRVDGWISTGTEVSAFYDPMIAKLIVHADSREAALAKMQQALNETRLHGIATNLDYLRQVVATEAFRTGKVWTRMLDSFIPEARVVEVLQPGTWSSIQDYPGRLGYWDIGVPPSGPMDDFAFRLANRIVGNAEEAAGLEFTLQGPTLRFHSNTLIALTGAACPADIDGVAVDYWQPLTVKAGQTLTLGRAQNGCRTYLAIRNGFDVPEYLGSRSTFALGQFGGHGGRTLRVADMLAISQPELDACTTPAPVSAPQAIDPALVPEYGDEWRIGVLYGPHGAPDFFTHASIDKFFASEWQVHYNSNRLGVRLVGPKPDWTRANGGEAGLHPSNVHDCEYAIGAVNFTGDFPVILTRDGPSLGGFVCPVTIAKAELWKVGQVKPGDRIRFHPISFEEAQALESAQNSTVESLAPAPLATFALPSLAESSQGSATILAALAATASTPAAVYRQAGDNYVLIEYGDNVLDLALRLRVHLLMSAIQACAPPGVEELSPGVRSLQVRYDSRILGQKQLISLLLTLEQQLGDVSEMKVPSRIIWLPMAFEDSATLGAVERYQETVRTTAPWLPNNVDFIQRINGLSHREQVSEVIFNASYLILGLGDVYLGAPCAVPVDPRHRLLSSKYNPARTFTAEGTVGIGGMYMCIYGMDSPGGYQLVGRTLPIWNKFLKNEQFAASEPWLLRFFDQVRFYPVSEAELEVLREDFREGRAQITIESTVFDFAEHRQFLADNAQSIADFRQHQASAFEAEVSLWQQEEDAAPLTSEENLCPPLTDDGALPISADMNGNIWKVLVKPGDEVAAGQPLIVVEAMKMELAIHAPQAGRVKRIGCQPGRPVSPGDALLWLE
;
A
#
# COMPACT_ATOMS: atom_id res chain seq x y z
N ALA A 1 6.93 -37.25 46.71
CA ALA A 1 6.64 -37.93 45.44
C ALA A 1 7.75 -38.89 44.98
N GLY A 2 8.97 -38.86 45.57
CA GLY A 2 10.06 -39.73 45.13
C GLY A 2 10.67 -39.31 43.77
N VAL A 3 10.50 -38.04 43.42
CA VAL A 3 10.93 -37.45 42.15
C VAL A 3 12.42 -37.10 42.22
N PRO A 4 13.25 -37.46 41.22
CA PRO A 4 14.65 -37.10 41.17
C PRO A 4 14.84 -35.57 41.14
N MET A 5 15.66 -35.03 42.05
CA MET A 5 15.99 -33.60 42.11
C MET A 5 17.43 -33.37 41.66
N THR A 6 17.72 -32.20 41.09
CA THR A 6 19.09 -31.82 40.73
C THR A 6 19.97 -31.81 41.99
N PRO A 7 21.19 -32.36 41.96
CA PRO A 7 22.11 -32.25 43.08
C PRO A 7 22.33 -30.77 43.42
N GLY A 8 22.00 -30.40 44.65
CA GLY A 8 21.97 -29.00 45.06
C GLY A 8 22.04 -28.82 46.56
N THR A 9 21.82 -27.59 47.00
CA THR A 9 21.86 -27.21 48.41
C THR A 9 20.48 -26.74 48.88
N PRO A 10 20.22 -26.80 50.20
CA PRO A 10 19.24 -25.90 50.79
C PRO A 10 19.71 -24.43 50.66
N LEU A 11 18.94 -23.50 51.22
CA LEU A 11 19.34 -22.10 51.33
C LEU A 11 20.73 -21.96 51.97
N LEU A 12 21.58 -21.16 51.34
CA LEU A 12 22.96 -20.91 51.75
C LEU A 12 23.03 -19.64 52.58
N ALA A 13 23.72 -19.71 53.72
CA ALA A 13 23.83 -18.59 54.66
C ALA A 13 25.00 -17.64 54.34
N SER A 14 26.04 -18.13 53.65
CA SER A 14 27.26 -17.39 53.34
C SER A 14 27.90 -17.80 52.01
N LEU A 15 28.78 -16.95 51.49
CA LEU A 15 29.59 -17.27 50.30
C LEU A 15 30.54 -18.45 50.56
N ASP A 16 31.09 -18.57 51.76
CA ASP A 16 31.98 -19.69 52.12
C ASP A 16 31.23 -21.04 52.08
N ASP A 17 29.98 -21.07 52.54
CA ASP A 17 29.10 -22.24 52.42
C ASP A 17 28.83 -22.57 50.95
N ALA A 18 28.65 -21.55 50.11
CA ALA A 18 28.42 -21.72 48.68
C ALA A 18 29.65 -22.30 47.97
N LEU A 19 30.85 -21.78 48.23
CA LEU A 19 32.11 -22.30 47.68
C LEU A 19 32.35 -23.76 48.10
N SER A 20 32.17 -24.06 49.38
CA SER A 20 32.31 -25.42 49.92
C SER A 20 31.29 -26.39 49.33
N ALA A 21 30.05 -25.93 49.13
CA ALA A 21 29.03 -26.74 48.50
C ALA A 21 29.30 -26.96 47.01
N ALA A 22 29.80 -25.94 46.30
CA ALA A 22 30.12 -26.04 44.89
C ALA A 22 31.26 -27.04 44.61
N GLU A 23 32.26 -27.14 45.49
CA GLU A 23 33.30 -28.19 45.39
C GLU A 23 32.72 -29.61 45.51
N ARG A 24 31.72 -29.81 46.37
CA ARG A 24 31.06 -31.12 46.53
C ARG A 24 30.13 -31.46 45.37
N ILE A 25 29.41 -30.46 44.85
CA ILE A 25 28.50 -30.64 43.70
C ILE A 25 29.29 -30.83 42.41
N GLY A 26 30.43 -30.16 42.30
CA GLY A 26 31.25 -30.06 41.10
C GLY A 26 30.83 -28.91 40.20
N TYR A 27 31.80 -28.12 39.74
CA TYR A 27 31.57 -27.05 38.76
C TYR A 27 31.30 -27.62 37.35
N PRO A 28 30.53 -26.91 36.50
CA PRO A 28 29.84 -25.65 36.79
C PRO A 28 28.61 -25.83 37.70
N VAL A 29 28.32 -24.81 38.50
CA VAL A 29 27.11 -24.74 39.35
C VAL A 29 26.23 -23.56 38.95
N MET A 30 24.92 -23.67 39.16
CA MET A 30 23.96 -22.59 38.97
C MET A 30 23.62 -21.99 40.33
N LEU A 31 23.91 -20.71 40.52
CA LEU A 31 23.46 -19.94 41.68
C LEU A 31 22.06 -19.40 41.39
N LYS A 32 21.08 -19.70 42.23
CA LYS A 32 19.67 -19.32 42.05
C LYS A 32 19.12 -18.61 43.28
N SER A 33 18.24 -17.64 43.07
CA SER A 33 17.38 -17.07 44.12
C SER A 33 16.13 -17.93 44.34
N THR A 34 15.61 -17.97 45.57
CA THR A 34 14.36 -18.69 45.92
C THR A 34 13.11 -18.16 45.23
N ALA A 35 13.10 -16.89 44.86
CA ALA A 35 11.93 -16.24 44.27
C ALA A 35 12.10 -15.91 42.76
N GLY A 36 13.19 -16.39 42.14
CA GLY A 36 13.48 -16.13 40.74
C GLY A 36 12.53 -16.86 39.79
N GLY A 37 11.84 -16.12 38.93
CA GLY A 37 11.03 -16.63 37.82
C GLY A 37 11.51 -16.11 36.46
N GLY A 38 11.33 -16.89 35.39
CA GLY A 38 11.57 -16.43 34.01
C GLY A 38 13.03 -16.07 33.67
N GLY A 39 14.02 -16.63 34.37
CA GLY A 39 15.44 -16.36 34.11
C GLY A 39 16.06 -15.26 34.97
N ILE A 40 15.28 -14.57 35.81
CA ILE A 40 15.76 -13.49 36.69
C ILE A 40 16.28 -14.09 38.01
N GLY A 41 17.46 -13.65 38.46
CA GLY A 41 18.04 -14.11 39.72
C GLY A 41 18.71 -15.49 39.63
N LEU A 42 19.27 -15.85 38.47
CA LEU A 42 20.09 -17.05 38.30
C LEU A 42 21.39 -16.75 37.55
N THR A 43 22.49 -17.43 37.89
CA THR A 43 23.80 -17.22 37.25
C THR A 43 24.62 -18.51 37.22
N ARG A 44 25.14 -18.86 36.03
CA ARG A 44 26.08 -19.96 35.84
C ARG A 44 27.46 -19.57 36.36
N CYS A 45 27.98 -20.34 37.29
CA CYS A 45 29.30 -20.16 37.87
C CYS A 45 30.21 -21.30 37.38
N ALA A 46 31.18 -20.96 36.53
CA ALA A 46 32.11 -21.93 35.95
C ALA A 46 33.17 -22.41 36.95
N ASP A 47 33.46 -21.59 37.96
CA ASP A 47 34.49 -21.81 38.97
C ASP A 47 34.19 -20.98 40.24
N ALA A 48 35.09 -21.08 41.22
CA ALA A 48 35.00 -20.36 42.49
C ALA A 48 35.02 -18.82 42.35
N ALA A 49 35.77 -18.29 41.38
CA ALA A 49 35.86 -16.85 41.16
C ALA A 49 34.55 -16.29 40.57
N ALA A 50 33.97 -17.01 39.62
CA ALA A 50 32.66 -16.68 39.04
C ALA A 50 31.56 -16.73 40.12
N LEU A 51 31.56 -17.74 40.99
CA LEU A 51 30.59 -17.85 42.09
C LEU A 51 30.71 -16.68 43.09
N SER A 52 31.95 -16.34 43.46
CA SER A 52 32.21 -15.21 44.37
C SER A 52 31.73 -13.88 43.78
N THR A 53 31.91 -13.70 42.47
CA THR A 53 31.48 -12.48 41.76
C THR A 53 29.95 -12.41 41.64
N ALA A 54 29.29 -13.54 41.38
CA ALA A 54 27.85 -13.60 41.17
C ALA A 54 27.03 -13.47 42.46
N TRP A 55 27.59 -13.87 43.62
CA TRP A 55 26.90 -13.98 44.91
C TRP A 55 26.06 -12.74 45.28
N GLU A 56 26.71 -11.59 45.40
CA GLU A 56 26.03 -10.34 45.80
C GLU A 56 25.08 -9.81 44.72
N SER A 57 25.33 -10.13 43.45
CA SER A 57 24.45 -9.72 42.35
C SER A 57 23.14 -10.49 42.38
N VAL A 58 23.19 -11.82 42.54
CA VAL A 58 21.99 -12.67 42.55
C VAL A 58 21.14 -12.41 43.79
N ARG A 59 21.75 -12.24 44.97
CA ARG A 59 21.02 -11.90 46.21
C ARG A 59 20.30 -10.55 46.09
N ARG A 60 20.98 -9.54 45.54
CA ARG A 60 20.39 -8.20 45.34
C ARG A 60 19.25 -8.21 44.34
N LEU A 61 19.37 -8.98 43.25
CA LEU A 61 18.28 -9.15 42.28
C LEU A 61 17.07 -9.83 42.92
N GLY A 62 17.27 -10.88 43.72
CA GLY A 62 16.21 -11.51 44.51
C GLY A 62 15.49 -10.53 45.43
N GLU A 63 16.26 -9.74 46.18
CA GLU A 63 15.71 -8.75 47.12
C GLU A 63 14.96 -7.62 46.40
N GLN A 64 15.50 -7.10 45.31
CA GLN A 64 14.92 -5.97 44.59
C GLN A 64 13.63 -6.34 43.85
N PHE A 65 13.59 -7.50 43.19
CA PHE A 65 12.45 -7.90 42.37
C PHE A 65 11.40 -8.70 43.15
N PHE A 66 11.79 -9.38 44.23
CA PHE A 66 10.94 -10.34 44.92
C PHE A 66 10.95 -10.23 46.44
N SER A 67 11.66 -9.24 47.02
CA SER A 67 11.79 -9.05 48.48
C SER A 67 12.33 -10.29 49.24
N ASP A 68 13.10 -11.15 48.56
CA ASP A 68 13.73 -12.35 49.13
C ASP A 68 15.19 -12.49 48.67
N ALA A 69 16.12 -12.46 49.63
CA ALA A 69 17.56 -12.57 49.40
C ALA A 69 18.11 -14.01 49.52
N GLY A 70 17.23 -15.01 49.67
CA GLY A 70 17.58 -16.41 49.75
C GLY A 70 18.20 -16.91 48.44
N VAL A 71 19.34 -17.61 48.55
CA VAL A 71 20.02 -18.24 47.41
C VAL A 71 20.43 -19.68 47.72
N PHE A 72 20.49 -20.49 46.68
CA PHE A 72 20.92 -21.89 46.73
C PHE A 72 21.72 -22.26 45.48
N LEU A 73 22.44 -23.37 45.53
CA LEU A 73 23.21 -23.90 44.41
C LEU A 73 22.58 -25.18 43.87
N GLU A 74 22.64 -25.35 42.55
CA GLU A 74 22.37 -26.61 41.86
C GLU A 74 23.49 -26.94 40.88
N ARG A 75 23.67 -28.23 40.56
CA ARG A 75 24.54 -28.66 39.47
C ARG A 75 24.07 -28.01 38.17
N CYS A 76 24.98 -27.35 37.45
CA CYS A 76 24.68 -26.82 36.12
C CYS A 76 24.97 -27.90 35.07
N ILE A 77 23.96 -28.25 34.27
CA ILE A 77 24.09 -29.18 33.15
C ILE A 77 24.22 -28.33 31.88
N ASP A 78 25.44 -28.28 31.31
CA ASP A 78 25.75 -27.36 30.20
C ASP A 78 24.97 -27.68 28.91
N ARG A 79 24.70 -28.97 28.65
CA ARG A 79 23.89 -29.44 27.52
C ARG A 79 22.57 -30.07 27.98
N ALA A 80 21.88 -29.36 28.87
CA ALA A 80 20.57 -29.75 29.36
C ALA A 80 19.53 -29.75 28.23
N ARG A 81 18.76 -30.82 28.12
CA ARG A 81 17.47 -30.83 27.44
C ARG A 81 16.36 -30.45 28.41
N HIS A 82 15.29 -29.87 27.88
CA HIS A 82 14.07 -29.58 28.62
C HIS A 82 13.01 -30.57 28.15
N VAL A 83 12.66 -31.54 29.00
CA VAL A 83 11.64 -32.54 28.71
C VAL A 83 10.53 -32.40 29.73
N GLU A 84 9.30 -32.32 29.28
CA GLU A 84 8.15 -32.06 30.14
C GLU A 84 7.03 -33.07 29.90
N VAL A 85 6.23 -33.36 30.94
CA VAL A 85 5.13 -34.33 30.86
C VAL A 85 3.80 -33.63 31.02
N GLN A 86 2.93 -33.81 30.04
CA GLN A 86 1.54 -33.45 30.18
C GLN A 86 0.86 -34.42 31.15
N ILE A 87 0.37 -33.90 32.28
CA ILE A 87 -0.50 -34.64 33.18
C ILE A 87 -1.94 -34.11 33.09
N PHE A 88 -2.89 -34.98 33.39
CA PHE A 88 -4.29 -34.63 33.54
C PHE A 88 -4.86 -35.33 34.77
N GLY A 89 -5.47 -34.56 35.67
CA GLY A 89 -6.02 -35.08 36.92
C GLY A 89 -7.50 -34.75 37.11
N ASP A 90 -8.23 -35.63 37.80
CA ASP A 90 -9.67 -35.44 38.07
C ASP A 90 -9.96 -34.68 39.38
N GLY A 91 -8.93 -34.36 40.16
CA GLY A 91 -9.07 -33.76 41.49
C GLY A 91 -9.58 -34.73 42.58
N LYS A 92 -9.76 -36.00 42.24
CA LYS A 92 -10.29 -37.07 43.11
C LYS A 92 -9.25 -38.18 43.33
N GLY A 93 -8.00 -37.89 42.99
CA GLY A 93 -6.83 -38.74 43.22
C GLY A 93 -6.34 -39.51 42.00
N ARG A 94 -7.06 -39.48 40.85
CA ARG A 94 -6.60 -40.13 39.62
C ARG A 94 -5.91 -39.11 38.72
N VAL A 95 -4.67 -39.41 38.34
CA VAL A 95 -3.87 -38.62 37.39
C VAL A 95 -3.34 -39.53 36.29
N ILE A 96 -3.26 -39.01 35.07
CA ILE A 96 -2.67 -39.69 33.92
C ILE A 96 -1.62 -38.81 33.26
N ALA A 97 -0.57 -39.42 32.72
CA ALA A 97 0.37 -38.75 31.84
C ALA A 97 -0.05 -39.00 30.38
N LEU A 98 -0.23 -37.94 29.59
CA LEU A 98 -0.68 -37.99 28.20
C LEU A 98 0.50 -38.06 27.20
N GLY A 99 1.73 -38.06 27.71
CA GLY A 99 2.97 -38.10 26.94
C GLY A 99 3.93 -37.01 27.37
N GLU A 100 5.13 -37.04 26.81
CA GLU A 100 6.17 -36.04 27.03
C GLU A 100 6.43 -35.18 25.80
N ARG A 101 6.91 -33.96 26.02
CA ARG A 101 7.34 -33.01 24.99
C ARG A 101 8.79 -32.62 25.23
N ASP A 102 9.55 -32.42 24.16
CA ASP A 102 10.85 -31.77 24.22
C ASP A 102 10.68 -30.28 23.87
N CYS A 103 11.09 -29.42 24.79
CA CYS A 103 11.03 -27.97 24.67
C CYS A 103 12.43 -27.35 24.75
N SER A 104 13.46 -28.07 24.33
CA SER A 104 14.86 -27.66 24.48
C SER A 104 15.26 -26.53 23.55
N LEU A 105 14.57 -26.30 22.43
CA LEU A 105 14.90 -25.18 21.55
C LEU A 105 14.35 -23.88 22.10
N GLN A 106 15.19 -23.25 22.94
CA GLN A 106 14.90 -22.00 23.64
C GLN A 106 15.92 -20.93 23.27
N ARG A 107 15.47 -19.68 23.23
CA ARG A 107 16.30 -18.49 23.09
C ARG A 107 16.14 -17.65 24.34
N ARG A 108 17.22 -17.43 25.12
CA ARG A 108 17.13 -16.70 26.41
C ARG A 108 15.97 -17.19 27.29
N ASN A 109 15.84 -18.52 27.38
CA ASN A 109 14.79 -19.22 28.13
C ASN A 109 13.35 -19.07 27.60
N GLN A 110 13.15 -18.49 26.41
CA GLN A 110 11.87 -18.47 25.71
C GLN A 110 11.81 -19.64 24.73
N LYS A 111 10.80 -20.51 24.86
CA LYS A 111 10.60 -21.66 23.97
C LYS A 111 10.22 -21.19 22.56
N VAL A 112 10.76 -21.82 21.52
CA VAL A 112 10.55 -21.44 20.12
C VAL A 112 10.03 -22.61 19.26
N VAL A 113 10.55 -23.81 19.52
CA VAL A 113 10.19 -25.04 18.82
C VAL A 113 10.01 -26.15 19.86
N GLU A 114 8.92 -26.90 19.71
CA GLU A 114 8.57 -28.01 20.59
C GLU A 114 8.21 -29.24 19.76
N GLU A 115 8.54 -30.42 20.27
CA GLU A 115 8.21 -31.68 19.59
C GLU A 115 7.77 -32.78 20.56
N THR A 116 6.90 -33.67 20.07
CA THR A 116 6.53 -34.90 20.75
C THR A 116 6.47 -36.05 19.74
N PRO A 117 6.90 -37.27 20.10
CA PRO A 117 7.58 -37.61 21.34
C PRO A 117 9.02 -37.08 21.41
N ALA A 118 9.58 -36.94 22.61
CA ALA A 118 10.94 -36.43 22.79
C ALA A 118 11.98 -37.34 22.07
N PRO A 119 12.84 -36.79 21.21
CA PRO A 119 13.78 -37.58 20.42
C PRO A 119 14.90 -38.15 21.30
N ASN A 120 15.53 -39.25 20.89
CA ASN A 120 16.69 -39.83 21.60
C ASN A 120 16.46 -40.04 23.13
N LEU A 121 15.24 -40.31 23.56
CA LEU A 121 14.89 -40.59 24.96
C LEU A 121 14.60 -42.09 25.12
N PRO A 122 15.46 -42.86 25.81
CA PRO A 122 15.27 -44.29 26.01
C PRO A 122 13.93 -44.62 26.66
N GLN A 123 13.31 -45.73 26.25
CA GLN A 123 11.97 -46.10 26.74
C GLN A 123 11.93 -46.32 28.26
N SER A 124 13.01 -46.82 28.86
CA SER A 124 13.15 -46.97 30.31
C SER A 124 13.07 -45.63 31.03
N THR A 125 13.80 -44.64 30.53
CA THR A 125 13.87 -43.29 31.09
C THR A 125 12.54 -42.57 30.89
N ARG A 126 11.95 -42.68 29.70
CA ARG A 126 10.60 -42.17 29.41
C ARG A 126 9.56 -42.72 30.39
N ALA A 127 9.52 -44.04 30.60
CA ALA A 127 8.56 -44.65 31.52
C ALA A 127 8.76 -44.15 32.96
N ALA A 128 10.00 -44.02 33.42
CA ALA A 128 10.30 -43.48 34.74
C ALA A 128 9.91 -41.99 34.89
N LEU A 129 10.08 -41.21 33.83
CA LEU A 129 9.77 -39.78 33.77
C LEU A 129 8.23 -39.57 33.81
N LEU A 130 7.47 -40.35 33.05
CA LEU A 130 5.99 -40.32 33.08
C LEU A 130 5.44 -40.78 34.44
N ASP A 131 5.95 -41.88 34.99
CA ASP A 131 5.55 -42.41 36.31
C ASP A 131 5.84 -41.41 37.45
N SER A 132 7.00 -40.75 37.39
CA SER A 132 7.37 -39.67 38.30
C SER A 132 6.36 -38.51 38.27
N ALA A 133 5.91 -38.09 37.09
CA ALA A 133 4.93 -37.02 36.93
C ALA A 133 3.55 -37.40 37.47
N VAL A 134 3.09 -38.63 37.19
CA VAL A 134 1.81 -39.15 37.71
C VAL A 134 1.83 -39.20 39.23
N LYS A 135 2.85 -39.81 39.84
CA LYS A 135 2.99 -39.91 41.31
C LYS A 135 2.98 -38.55 41.99
N LEU A 136 3.62 -37.55 41.38
CA LEU A 136 3.61 -36.18 41.89
C LEU A 136 2.19 -35.60 41.87
N GLY A 137 1.46 -35.76 40.76
CA GLY A 137 0.09 -35.29 40.63
C GLY A 137 -0.90 -36.00 41.58
N GLU A 138 -0.82 -37.33 41.70
CA GLU A 138 -1.68 -38.11 42.59
C GLU A 138 -1.49 -37.69 44.05
N GLN A 139 -0.24 -37.42 44.48
CA GLN A 139 0.06 -37.01 45.85
C GLN A 139 -0.67 -35.72 46.27
N VAL A 140 -0.95 -34.83 45.31
CA VAL A 140 -1.61 -33.54 45.57
C VAL A 140 -3.07 -33.51 45.12
N ASN A 141 -3.65 -34.65 44.71
CA ASN A 141 -4.97 -34.73 44.07
C ASN A 141 -5.10 -33.69 42.94
N TYR A 142 -4.11 -33.66 42.04
CA TYR A 142 -4.06 -32.67 40.97
C TYR A 142 -5.37 -32.68 40.16
N ARG A 143 -5.86 -31.50 39.78
CA ARG A 143 -7.11 -31.32 39.04
C ARG A 143 -6.84 -30.55 37.76
N SER A 144 -7.49 -30.95 36.66
CA SER A 144 -7.35 -30.36 35.33
C SER A 144 -5.99 -30.69 34.66
N ALA A 145 -5.61 -29.92 33.65
CA ALA A 145 -4.33 -30.04 32.96
C ALA A 145 -3.18 -29.42 33.77
N GLY A 146 -2.01 -30.06 33.72
CA GLY A 146 -0.76 -29.53 34.28
C GLY A 146 0.44 -30.12 33.58
N THR A 147 1.59 -29.48 33.73
CA THR A 147 2.84 -29.99 33.17
C THR A 147 3.90 -30.12 34.24
N VAL A 148 4.57 -31.27 34.28
CA VAL A 148 5.75 -31.48 35.13
C VAL A 148 6.99 -31.38 34.25
N GLU A 149 7.82 -30.39 34.51
CA GLU A 149 9.02 -30.10 33.71
C GLU A 149 10.27 -30.72 34.32
N TYR A 150 11.16 -31.20 33.45
CA TYR A 150 12.42 -31.85 33.83
C TYR A 150 13.60 -31.31 33.02
N ILE A 151 14.75 -31.20 33.68
CA ILE A 151 16.05 -31.13 33.02
C ILE A 151 16.49 -32.55 32.69
N TYR A 152 16.87 -32.82 31.44
CA TYR A 152 17.41 -34.11 31.01
C TYR A 152 18.87 -33.99 30.56
N ASP A 153 19.74 -34.77 31.19
CA ASP A 153 21.15 -34.94 30.85
C ASP A 153 21.30 -36.15 29.91
N ALA A 154 21.31 -35.89 28.61
CA ALA A 154 21.34 -36.94 27.59
C ALA A 154 22.64 -37.77 27.60
N GLU A 155 23.75 -37.25 28.13
CA GLU A 155 25.02 -37.99 28.21
C GLU A 155 24.99 -39.01 29.35
N ARG A 156 24.31 -38.69 30.46
CA ARG A 156 24.19 -39.56 31.63
C ARG A 156 22.91 -40.38 31.67
N ASP A 157 21.95 -40.07 30.79
CA ASP A 157 20.59 -40.60 30.81
C ASP A 157 19.89 -40.35 32.16
N GLU A 158 20.09 -39.16 32.73
CA GLU A 158 19.53 -38.73 34.01
C GLU A 158 18.52 -37.59 33.80
N PHE A 159 17.38 -37.62 34.47
CA PHE A 159 16.43 -36.50 34.50
C PHE A 159 16.24 -35.97 35.92
N PHE A 160 15.97 -34.68 36.03
CA PHE A 160 15.82 -33.96 37.30
C PHE A 160 14.63 -33.02 37.21
N PHE A 161 13.79 -33.01 38.26
CA PHE A 161 12.66 -32.11 38.35
C PHE A 161 13.09 -30.65 38.30
N LEU A 162 12.35 -29.87 37.53
CA LEU A 162 12.51 -28.43 37.41
C LEU A 162 11.34 -27.71 38.11
N GLU A 163 10.13 -27.87 37.59
CA GLU A 163 8.94 -27.22 38.11
C GLU A 163 7.64 -27.93 37.71
N VAL A 164 6.51 -27.48 38.29
CA VAL A 164 5.17 -27.83 37.80
C VAL A 164 4.47 -26.57 37.33
N ASN A 165 4.12 -26.52 36.05
CA ASN A 165 3.22 -25.52 35.52
C ASN A 165 1.78 -25.95 35.83
N THR A 166 1.15 -25.29 36.80
CA THR A 166 -0.20 -25.64 37.30
C THR A 166 -1.32 -25.11 36.40
N ARG A 167 -1.14 -25.20 35.08
CA ARG A 167 -2.00 -24.65 34.03
C ARG A 167 -1.74 -25.38 32.71
N LEU A 168 -2.60 -25.13 31.71
CA LEU A 168 -2.30 -25.49 30.33
C LEU A 168 -1.11 -24.67 29.80
N GLN A 169 -0.36 -25.25 28.87
CA GLN A 169 0.80 -24.62 28.23
C GLN A 169 0.53 -24.30 26.75
N VAL A 170 1.37 -23.44 26.19
CA VAL A 170 1.22 -22.94 24.81
C VAL A 170 1.34 -24.10 23.81
N GLU A 171 2.30 -24.98 24.06
CA GLU A 171 2.71 -26.15 23.30
C GLU A 171 1.82 -27.39 23.47
N HIS A 172 0.66 -27.27 24.14
CA HIS A 172 -0.26 -28.39 24.28
C HIS A 172 -0.78 -29.02 22.96
N PRO A 173 -0.87 -28.31 21.80
CA PRO A 173 -1.40 -28.91 20.57
C PRO A 173 -0.58 -30.08 20.04
N VAL A 174 0.73 -30.12 20.27
CA VAL A 174 1.53 -31.27 19.80
C VAL A 174 1.08 -32.55 20.50
N THR A 175 0.69 -32.45 21.78
CA THR A 175 0.09 -33.56 22.53
C THR A 175 -1.31 -33.90 22.01
N GLU A 176 -2.13 -32.90 21.70
CA GLU A 176 -3.46 -33.12 21.09
C GLU A 176 -3.35 -33.87 19.76
N CYS A 177 -2.44 -33.47 18.89
CA CYS A 177 -2.23 -34.09 17.59
C CYS A 177 -1.90 -35.58 17.68
N VAL A 178 -1.02 -35.99 18.61
CA VAL A 178 -0.63 -37.39 18.75
C VAL A 178 -1.61 -38.22 19.57
N THR A 179 -2.47 -37.60 20.39
CA THR A 179 -3.44 -38.34 21.24
C THR A 179 -4.86 -38.33 20.69
N GLY A 180 -5.21 -37.36 19.83
CA GLY A 180 -6.58 -37.12 19.36
C GLY A 180 -7.50 -36.50 20.42
N LEU A 181 -6.95 -36.01 21.53
CA LEU A 181 -7.71 -35.38 22.60
C LEU A 181 -7.78 -33.86 22.40
N ASP A 182 -8.92 -33.26 22.74
CA ASP A 182 -9.03 -31.82 23.01
C ASP A 182 -8.85 -31.60 24.52
N LEU A 183 -7.72 -31.01 24.90
CA LEU A 183 -7.36 -30.81 26.30
C LEU A 183 -8.21 -29.72 26.94
N VAL A 184 -8.61 -28.70 26.19
CA VAL A 184 -9.50 -27.63 26.69
C VAL A 184 -10.88 -28.21 26.97
N GLU A 185 -11.42 -29.08 26.10
CA GLU A 185 -12.65 -29.81 26.35
C GLU A 185 -12.53 -30.66 27.63
N CYS A 186 -11.45 -31.42 27.78
CA CYS A 186 -11.20 -32.20 28.99
C CYS A 186 -11.18 -31.33 30.25
N MET A 187 -10.56 -30.15 30.19
CA MET A 187 -10.52 -29.19 31.31
C MET A 187 -11.92 -28.70 31.68
N LEU A 188 -12.72 -28.33 30.68
CA LEU A 188 -14.10 -27.89 30.89
C LEU A 188 -14.97 -29.00 31.49
N ARG A 189 -14.81 -30.25 31.03
CA ARG A 189 -15.54 -31.42 31.56
C ARG A 189 -15.22 -31.64 33.04
N VAL A 190 -13.94 -31.68 33.42
CA VAL A 190 -13.54 -31.85 34.83
C VAL A 190 -13.95 -30.65 35.69
N ALA A 191 -13.90 -29.43 35.16
CA ALA A 191 -14.38 -28.24 35.86
C ALA A 191 -15.88 -28.33 36.17
N ALA A 192 -16.66 -28.90 35.24
CA ALA A 192 -18.10 -29.13 35.37
C ALA A 192 -18.48 -30.46 36.06
N ASP A 193 -17.51 -31.18 36.65
CA ASP A 193 -17.72 -32.49 37.28
C ASP A 193 -18.30 -33.56 36.33
N VAL A 194 -18.15 -33.37 35.01
CA VAL A 194 -18.49 -34.36 33.99
C VAL A 194 -17.37 -35.41 33.93
N PRO A 195 -17.68 -36.71 33.99
CA PRO A 195 -16.68 -37.77 33.88
C PRO A 195 -15.85 -37.68 32.59
N LEU A 196 -14.55 -37.91 32.72
CA LEU A 196 -13.62 -38.06 31.60
C LEU A 196 -13.72 -39.44 30.96
N ASP A 197 -13.45 -39.51 29.66
CA ASP A 197 -13.23 -40.78 28.97
C ASP A 197 -11.81 -41.29 29.25
N TRP A 198 -11.66 -41.99 30.36
CA TRP A 198 -10.38 -42.58 30.75
C TRP A 198 -9.85 -43.61 29.76
N GLN A 199 -10.70 -44.24 28.96
CA GLN A 199 -10.25 -45.21 27.96
C GLN A 199 -9.53 -44.46 26.83
N ALA A 200 -10.13 -43.39 26.32
CA ALA A 200 -9.49 -42.51 25.34
C ALA A 200 -8.19 -41.91 25.88
N MET A 201 -8.18 -41.43 27.13
CA MET A 201 -6.98 -40.81 27.74
C MET A 201 -5.83 -41.80 27.99
N THR A 202 -6.10 -43.10 28.03
CA THR A 202 -5.06 -44.15 28.21
C THR A 202 -4.50 -44.66 26.87
N ALA A 203 -5.06 -44.22 25.74
CA ALA A 203 -4.52 -44.57 24.43
C ALA A 203 -3.08 -44.05 24.27
N ALA A 204 -2.20 -44.88 23.72
CA ALA A 204 -0.82 -44.47 23.46
C ALA A 204 -0.77 -43.41 22.35
N PRO A 205 0.04 -42.35 22.49
CA PRO A 205 0.29 -41.38 21.42
C PRO A 205 0.69 -42.05 20.10
N GLN A 206 0.18 -41.55 18.98
CA GLN A 206 0.42 -42.06 17.63
C GLN A 206 1.17 -41.03 16.79
N GLY A 207 2.25 -41.47 16.12
CA GLY A 207 3.06 -40.62 15.26
C GLY A 207 3.92 -39.62 16.02
N ALA A 208 4.27 -38.52 15.36
CA ALA A 208 5.02 -37.40 15.91
C ALA A 208 4.41 -36.07 15.49
N SER A 209 4.54 -35.06 16.35
CA SER A 209 4.07 -33.71 16.11
C SER A 209 5.13 -32.68 16.50
N LEU A 210 5.22 -31.61 15.71
CA LEU A 210 6.10 -30.47 15.94
C LEU A 210 5.25 -29.19 15.96
N GLU A 211 5.61 -28.27 16.85
CA GLU A 211 5.10 -26.89 16.87
C GLU A 211 6.27 -25.92 16.70
N VAL A 212 6.03 -24.85 15.94
CA VAL A 212 6.89 -23.67 15.90
C VAL A 212 6.08 -22.43 16.23
N ARG A 213 6.69 -21.49 16.97
CA ARG A 213 6.06 -20.25 17.38
C ARG A 213 6.47 -19.10 16.46
N ILE A 214 5.49 -18.52 15.78
CA ILE A 214 5.68 -17.38 14.89
C ILE A 214 5.45 -16.09 15.69
N TYR A 215 6.46 -15.23 15.68
CA TYR A 215 6.50 -13.97 16.40
C TYR A 215 6.65 -12.78 15.44
N ALA A 216 5.96 -11.69 15.76
CA ALA A 216 6.19 -10.35 15.22
C ALA A 216 7.45 -9.73 15.88
N GLU A 217 8.61 -10.32 15.58
CA GLU A 217 9.92 -9.91 16.08
C GLU A 217 10.92 -9.81 14.92
N ASP A 218 11.92 -8.95 15.05
CA ASP A 218 13.03 -8.83 14.10
C ASP A 218 14.30 -9.55 14.63
N PRO A 219 14.66 -10.73 14.10
CA PRO A 219 15.85 -11.47 14.54
C PRO A 219 17.17 -10.69 14.41
N LEU A 220 17.29 -9.78 13.45
CA LEU A 220 18.50 -8.97 13.25
C LEU A 220 18.66 -7.89 14.31
N LYS A 221 17.54 -7.39 14.85
CA LYS A 221 17.52 -6.39 15.91
C LYS A 221 17.36 -7.02 17.28
N ASN A 222 18.04 -8.14 17.53
CA ASN A 222 17.95 -8.87 18.81
C ASN A 222 16.51 -9.27 19.19
N PHE A 223 15.66 -9.53 18.18
CA PHE A 223 14.26 -9.89 18.36
C PHE A 223 13.45 -8.79 19.06
N LEU A 224 13.68 -7.54 18.67
CA LEU A 224 12.79 -6.46 19.07
C LEU A 224 11.38 -6.71 18.48
N PRO A 225 10.31 -6.45 19.23
CA PRO A 225 8.94 -6.51 18.71
C PRO A 225 8.76 -5.58 17.50
N SER A 226 8.04 -6.06 16.49
CA SER A 226 7.78 -5.36 15.23
C SER A 226 6.26 -5.12 15.07
N PRO A 227 5.70 -4.07 15.69
CA PRO A 227 4.28 -3.74 15.53
C PRO A 227 3.98 -3.20 14.13
N GLY A 228 2.72 -3.30 13.71
CA GLY A 228 2.23 -2.77 12.44
C GLY A 228 1.17 -3.66 11.79
N VAL A 229 0.76 -3.30 10.58
CA VAL A 229 -0.28 -4.00 9.84
C VAL A 229 0.32 -5.14 9.03
N LEU A 230 -0.24 -6.33 9.16
CA LEU A 230 0.05 -7.46 8.28
C LEU A 230 -0.65 -7.25 6.94
N THR A 231 0.11 -7.01 5.87
CA THR A 231 -0.44 -6.72 4.53
C THR A 231 -0.78 -7.98 3.74
N GLU A 232 -0.22 -9.13 4.11
CA GLU A 232 -0.62 -10.46 3.63
C GLU A 232 -0.36 -11.48 4.74
N VAL A 233 -1.33 -12.37 4.96
CA VAL A 233 -1.21 -13.55 5.81
C VAL A 233 -1.68 -14.78 5.03
N HIS A 234 -0.78 -15.72 4.81
CA HIS A 234 -1.08 -17.01 4.18
C HIS A 234 -0.43 -18.15 4.95
N PHE A 235 -1.24 -19.16 5.27
CA PHE A 235 -0.80 -20.42 5.87
C PHE A 235 -1.26 -21.60 4.99
N PRO A 236 -0.53 -22.74 5.00
CA PRO A 236 -0.98 -23.95 4.32
C PRO A 236 -2.27 -24.51 4.93
N GLN A 237 -3.09 -25.20 4.13
CA GLN A 237 -4.39 -25.72 4.57
C GLN A 237 -4.30 -27.08 5.30
N ASP A 238 -3.24 -27.85 5.11
CA ASP A 238 -3.09 -29.22 5.62
C ASP A 238 -2.36 -29.29 6.98
N VAL A 239 -2.23 -28.15 7.65
CA VAL A 239 -1.58 -28.00 8.96
C VAL A 239 -2.52 -27.31 9.94
N ARG A 240 -2.32 -27.59 11.23
CA ARG A 240 -3.04 -26.87 12.28
C ARG A 240 -2.34 -25.54 12.53
N VAL A 241 -3.11 -24.47 12.51
CA VAL A 241 -2.64 -23.11 12.84
C VAL A 241 -3.47 -22.59 13.99
N ASP A 242 -2.84 -22.41 15.14
CA ASP A 242 -3.45 -21.74 16.29
C ASP A 242 -2.94 -20.29 16.29
N GLY A 243 -3.77 -19.35 15.82
CA GLY A 243 -3.41 -17.93 15.71
C GLY A 243 -4.62 -17.01 15.74
N TRP A 244 -4.37 -15.70 15.72
CA TRP A 244 -5.41 -14.66 15.80
C TRP A 244 -5.33 -13.62 14.67
N ILE A 245 -4.37 -13.81 13.76
CA ILE A 245 -4.07 -12.87 12.68
C ILE A 245 -4.73 -13.27 11.36
N SER A 246 -5.04 -12.26 10.55
CA SER A 246 -5.41 -12.38 9.15
C SER A 246 -4.85 -11.17 8.38
N THR A 247 -4.98 -11.18 7.06
CA THR A 247 -4.62 -10.03 6.23
C THR A 247 -5.38 -8.78 6.71
N GLY A 248 -4.65 -7.70 7.01
CA GLY A 248 -5.18 -6.46 7.56
C GLY A 248 -5.27 -6.41 9.09
N THR A 249 -4.77 -7.41 9.82
CA THR A 249 -4.61 -7.32 11.28
C THR A 249 -3.50 -6.34 11.64
N GLU A 250 -3.77 -5.43 12.58
CA GLU A 250 -2.77 -4.57 13.21
C GLU A 250 -2.21 -5.25 14.47
N VAL A 251 -0.92 -5.53 14.48
CA VAL A 251 -0.19 -6.11 15.61
C VAL A 251 0.35 -4.97 16.47
N SER A 252 -0.14 -4.87 17.71
CA SER A 252 0.29 -3.84 18.67
C SER A 252 1.60 -4.20 19.39
N ALA A 253 2.26 -3.20 19.96
CA ALA A 253 3.43 -3.41 20.85
C ALA A 253 3.06 -3.58 22.34
N PHE A 254 1.78 -3.62 22.69
CA PHE A 254 1.34 -3.54 24.10
C PHE A 254 1.39 -4.87 24.86
N TYR A 255 1.33 -6.00 24.14
CA TYR A 255 1.22 -7.33 24.72
C TYR A 255 2.39 -8.22 24.28
N ASP A 256 2.12 -9.51 24.04
CA ASP A 256 3.10 -10.47 23.55
C ASP A 256 3.16 -10.48 22.01
N PRO A 257 4.36 -10.62 21.40
CA PRO A 257 4.51 -10.60 19.94
C PRO A 257 4.15 -11.92 19.24
N MET A 258 3.68 -12.98 19.93
CA MET A 258 3.28 -14.23 19.28
C MET A 258 2.00 -14.04 18.46
N ILE A 259 2.11 -14.29 17.16
CA ILE A 259 1.02 -14.06 16.20
C ILE A 259 0.34 -15.37 15.75
N ALA A 260 1.10 -16.46 15.70
CA ALA A 260 0.58 -17.78 15.34
C ALA A 260 1.49 -18.91 15.85
N LYS A 261 0.91 -20.09 15.95
CA LYS A 261 1.61 -21.36 16.16
C LYS A 261 1.30 -22.25 14.98
N LEU A 262 2.34 -22.80 14.37
CA LEU A 262 2.24 -23.71 13.23
C LEU A 262 2.53 -25.11 13.74
N ILE A 263 1.55 -26.02 13.60
CA ILE A 263 1.59 -27.36 14.18
C ILE A 263 1.38 -28.40 13.09
N VAL A 264 2.27 -29.39 13.05
CA VAL A 264 2.21 -30.49 12.09
C VAL A 264 2.16 -31.83 12.80
N HIS A 265 1.58 -32.83 12.16
CA HIS A 265 1.49 -34.21 12.63
C HIS A 265 1.75 -35.16 11.47
N ALA A 266 2.52 -36.23 11.73
CA ALA A 266 2.81 -37.29 10.78
C ALA A 266 3.17 -38.61 11.49
N ASP A 267 3.29 -39.70 10.73
CA ASP A 267 3.56 -41.04 11.27
C ASP A 267 4.95 -41.21 11.92
N SER A 268 5.92 -40.36 11.55
CA SER A 268 7.27 -40.37 12.12
C SER A 268 7.79 -38.95 12.32
N ARG A 269 8.83 -38.82 13.16
CA ARG A 269 9.50 -37.54 13.40
C ARG A 269 10.09 -36.95 12.11
N GLU A 270 10.70 -37.78 11.27
CA GLU A 270 11.27 -37.36 9.99
C GLU A 270 10.19 -36.84 9.03
N ALA A 271 9.05 -37.52 8.97
CA ALA A 271 7.90 -37.09 8.17
C ALA A 271 7.31 -35.78 8.71
N ALA A 272 7.18 -35.64 10.03
CA ALA A 272 6.68 -34.44 10.67
C ALA A 272 7.64 -33.26 10.47
N LEU A 273 8.96 -33.49 10.52
CA LEU A 273 9.96 -32.48 10.20
C LEU A 273 9.90 -32.03 8.74
N ALA A 274 9.78 -32.97 7.80
CA ALA A 274 9.62 -32.64 6.38
C ALA A 274 8.35 -31.82 6.15
N LYS A 275 7.24 -32.21 6.80
CA LYS A 275 5.98 -31.46 6.76
C LYS A 275 6.11 -30.07 7.38
N MET A 276 6.83 -29.91 8.50
CA MET A 276 7.10 -28.60 9.11
C MET A 276 7.91 -27.70 8.17
N GLN A 277 8.96 -28.25 7.53
CA GLN A 277 9.79 -27.51 6.59
C GLN A 277 8.96 -27.03 5.39
N GLN A 278 8.13 -27.89 4.82
CA GLN A 278 7.21 -27.53 3.74
C GLN A 278 6.22 -26.44 4.20
N ALA A 279 5.58 -26.62 5.36
CA ALA A 279 4.61 -25.67 5.88
C ALA A 279 5.21 -24.27 6.13
N LEU A 280 6.43 -24.23 6.67
CA LEU A 280 7.19 -22.98 6.82
C LEU A 280 7.57 -22.37 5.46
N ASN A 281 7.91 -23.18 4.45
CA ASN A 281 8.24 -22.71 3.11
C ASN A 281 7.02 -22.16 2.35
N GLU A 282 5.81 -22.63 2.64
CA GLU A 282 4.55 -22.16 2.03
C GLU A 282 3.91 -20.96 2.78
N THR A 283 4.30 -20.73 4.03
CA THR A 283 3.78 -19.62 4.85
C THR A 283 4.28 -18.26 4.33
N ARG A 284 3.38 -17.28 4.18
CA ARG A 284 3.71 -15.89 3.84
C ARG A 284 3.15 -14.92 4.88
N LEU A 285 4.01 -14.03 5.34
CA LEU A 285 3.67 -12.97 6.29
C LEU A 285 4.41 -11.70 5.86
N HIS A 286 3.66 -10.69 5.44
CA HIS A 286 4.22 -9.42 4.96
C HIS A 286 3.66 -8.22 5.73
N GLY A 287 4.39 -7.10 5.68
CA GLY A 287 4.00 -5.81 6.28
C GLY A 287 4.79 -5.45 7.54
N ILE A 288 5.24 -6.44 8.30
CA ILE A 288 6.08 -6.30 9.49
C ILE A 288 7.19 -7.37 9.49
N ALA A 289 8.26 -7.15 10.27
CA ALA A 289 9.27 -8.18 10.48
C ALA A 289 8.69 -9.32 11.33
N THR A 290 9.07 -10.55 10.98
CA THR A 290 8.71 -11.76 11.72
C THR A 290 9.93 -12.67 11.88
N ASN A 291 9.84 -13.63 12.79
CA ASN A 291 10.87 -14.66 12.94
C ASN A 291 10.72 -15.83 11.93
N LEU A 292 9.90 -15.71 10.88
CA LEU A 292 9.58 -16.82 9.98
C LEU A 292 10.83 -17.43 9.30
N ASP A 293 11.70 -16.59 8.72
CA ASP A 293 12.95 -17.04 8.10
C ASP A 293 13.93 -17.64 9.12
N TYR A 294 13.91 -17.13 10.34
CA TYR A 294 14.68 -17.69 11.45
C TYR A 294 14.19 -19.12 11.77
N LEU A 295 12.88 -19.35 11.83
CA LEU A 295 12.30 -20.69 12.07
C LEU A 295 12.69 -21.68 10.96
N ARG A 296 12.60 -21.26 9.68
CA ARG A 296 13.03 -22.07 8.51
C ARG A 296 14.45 -22.59 8.70
N GLN A 297 15.37 -21.74 9.14
CA GLN A 297 16.76 -22.11 9.35
C GLN A 297 16.96 -22.97 10.61
N VAL A 298 16.28 -22.66 11.72
CA VAL A 298 16.39 -23.43 12.97
C VAL A 298 16.01 -24.90 12.76
N VAL A 299 14.89 -25.16 12.09
CA VAL A 299 14.44 -26.54 11.84
C VAL A 299 15.29 -27.28 10.78
N ALA A 300 16.08 -26.55 10.00
CA ALA A 300 17.02 -27.13 9.04
C ALA A 300 18.38 -27.51 9.67
N THR A 301 18.68 -27.05 10.89
CA THR A 301 19.95 -27.34 11.56
C THR A 301 20.17 -28.83 11.80
N GLU A 302 21.42 -29.29 11.66
CA GLU A 302 21.76 -30.71 11.87
C GLU A 302 21.46 -31.20 13.30
N ALA A 303 21.63 -30.34 14.30
CA ALA A 303 21.33 -30.67 15.69
C ALA A 303 19.81 -30.88 15.90
N PHE A 304 18.95 -30.08 15.28
CA PHE A 304 17.51 -30.33 15.31
C PHE A 304 17.15 -31.59 14.51
N ARG A 305 17.66 -31.74 13.28
CA ARG A 305 17.41 -32.94 12.45
C ARG A 305 17.76 -34.24 13.16
N THR A 306 18.86 -34.28 13.91
CA THR A 306 19.32 -35.47 14.65
C THR A 306 18.76 -35.59 16.07
N GLY A 307 17.95 -34.63 16.53
CA GLY A 307 17.39 -34.62 17.88
C GLY A 307 18.44 -34.42 18.99
N LYS A 308 19.56 -33.76 18.67
CA LYS A 308 20.68 -33.46 19.58
C LYS A 308 20.64 -32.00 20.02
N VAL A 309 19.49 -31.55 20.49
CA VAL A 309 19.22 -30.18 20.94
C VAL A 309 19.52 -29.99 22.43
N TRP A 310 19.71 -28.74 22.85
CA TRP A 310 19.85 -28.35 24.27
C TRP A 310 19.33 -26.92 24.47
N THR A 311 19.00 -26.56 25.72
CA THR A 311 18.32 -25.31 26.12
C THR A 311 19.02 -24.01 25.74
N ARG A 312 20.31 -24.07 25.43
CA ARG A 312 21.14 -22.90 25.07
C ARG A 312 21.63 -22.93 23.63
N MET A 313 21.11 -23.84 22.81
CA MET A 313 21.56 -24.01 21.42
C MET A 313 21.37 -22.73 20.60
N LEU A 314 20.23 -22.05 20.79
CA LEU A 314 19.88 -20.87 20.00
C LEU A 314 20.58 -19.59 20.49
N ASP A 315 21.17 -19.58 21.69
CA ASP A 315 21.91 -18.41 22.22
C ASP A 315 23.11 -18.02 21.34
N SER A 316 23.69 -18.99 20.62
CA SER A 316 24.82 -18.80 19.71
C SER A 316 24.46 -18.96 18.23
N PHE A 317 23.17 -19.14 17.91
CA PHE A 317 22.72 -19.30 16.53
C PHE A 317 22.64 -17.92 15.86
N ILE A 318 23.34 -17.75 14.74
CA ILE A 318 23.33 -16.51 13.95
C ILE A 318 22.53 -16.79 12.68
N PRO A 319 21.31 -16.25 12.53
CA PRO A 319 20.52 -16.45 11.32
C PRO A 319 21.13 -15.68 10.14
N GLU A 320 21.09 -16.27 8.96
CA GLU A 320 21.29 -15.54 7.71
C GLU A 320 20.01 -14.77 7.37
N ALA A 321 20.11 -13.51 6.98
CA ALA A 321 18.94 -12.70 6.63
C ALA A 321 19.12 -12.08 5.25
N ARG A 322 18.26 -12.48 4.32
CA ARG A 322 18.23 -11.93 2.96
C ARG A 322 17.39 -10.67 2.91
N VAL A 323 17.84 -9.64 3.61
CA VAL A 323 17.12 -8.37 3.74
C VAL A 323 18.02 -7.16 3.50
N VAL A 324 17.39 -6.07 3.07
CA VAL A 324 17.99 -4.74 2.94
C VAL A 324 17.35 -3.84 3.99
N GLU A 325 18.16 -3.31 4.90
CA GLU A 325 17.72 -2.37 5.95
C GLU A 325 17.80 -0.93 5.44
N VAL A 326 16.73 -0.18 5.64
CA VAL A 326 16.68 1.25 5.32
C VAL A 326 17.25 2.06 6.50
N LEU A 327 18.45 2.59 6.33
CA LEU A 327 19.07 3.49 7.32
C LEU A 327 18.57 4.93 7.16
N GLN A 328 18.40 5.37 5.91
CA GLN A 328 17.78 6.63 5.53
C GLN A 328 16.93 6.41 4.29
N PRO A 329 15.66 6.83 4.26
CA PRO A 329 14.74 6.50 3.16
C PRO A 329 14.93 7.38 1.92
N GLY A 330 15.69 8.48 1.97
CA GLY A 330 15.70 9.49 0.90
C GLY A 330 14.44 10.36 0.91
N THR A 331 14.23 11.18 -0.14
CA THR A 331 13.07 12.11 -0.17
C THR A 331 11.75 11.38 -0.42
N TRP A 332 11.72 10.49 -1.41
CA TRP A 332 10.54 9.71 -1.77
C TRP A 332 10.98 8.41 -2.45
N SER A 333 11.00 7.33 -1.66
CA SER A 333 11.45 6.01 -2.10
C SER A 333 10.31 5.00 -1.99
N SER A 334 10.05 4.23 -3.04
CA SER A 334 8.95 3.28 -3.09
C SER A 334 9.31 2.03 -3.90
N ILE A 335 8.70 0.90 -3.55
CA ILE A 335 8.80 -0.32 -4.36
C ILE A 335 7.88 -0.20 -5.57
N GLN A 336 8.40 -0.50 -6.75
CA GLN A 336 7.66 -0.51 -8.00
C GLN A 336 7.97 -1.79 -8.78
N ASP A 337 7.04 -2.21 -9.62
CA ASP A 337 7.21 -3.26 -10.62
C ASP A 337 6.68 -2.78 -11.98
N TYR A 338 6.99 -3.52 -13.04
CA TYR A 338 6.51 -3.23 -14.39
C TYR A 338 5.72 -4.44 -14.91
N PRO A 339 4.57 -4.24 -15.58
CA PRO A 339 3.98 -2.97 -16.03
C PRO A 339 3.15 -2.22 -14.96
N GLY A 340 3.12 -2.69 -13.71
CA GLY A 340 2.28 -2.14 -12.64
C GLY A 340 0.90 -2.79 -12.58
N ARG A 341 -0.08 -2.10 -11.97
CA ARG A 341 -1.50 -2.51 -11.83
C ARG A 341 -2.29 -2.30 -13.11
N LEU A 342 -2.31 -3.29 -13.98
CA LEU A 342 -3.22 -3.25 -15.13
C LEU A 342 -4.51 -4.00 -14.79
N GLY A 343 -5.59 -3.69 -15.50
CA GLY A 343 -6.89 -4.36 -15.43
C GLY A 343 -7.99 -3.59 -14.68
N TYR A 344 -7.69 -2.40 -14.15
CA TYR A 344 -8.56 -1.73 -13.17
C TYR A 344 -8.75 -0.22 -13.41
N TRP A 345 -8.40 0.26 -14.60
CA TRP A 345 -8.49 1.69 -14.95
C TRP A 345 -9.95 2.19 -14.98
N ASP A 346 -10.89 1.33 -15.37
CA ASP A 346 -12.34 1.56 -15.34
C ASP A 346 -12.94 1.70 -13.93
N ILE A 347 -12.18 1.30 -12.91
CA ILE A 347 -12.50 1.48 -11.48
C ILE A 347 -11.75 2.70 -10.90
N GLY A 348 -10.80 3.27 -11.63
CA GLY A 348 -9.91 4.32 -11.15
C GLY A 348 -8.81 3.83 -10.23
N VAL A 349 -8.33 2.60 -10.44
CA VAL A 349 -7.08 2.14 -9.81
C VAL A 349 -5.94 2.39 -10.80
N PRO A 350 -4.98 3.28 -10.46
CA PRO A 350 -3.89 3.58 -11.37
C PRO A 350 -2.87 2.43 -11.42
N PRO A 351 -2.14 2.28 -12.54
CA PRO A 351 -1.13 1.24 -12.64
C PRO A 351 0.02 1.43 -11.68
N SER A 352 0.31 2.68 -11.29
CA SER A 352 1.56 2.96 -10.59
C SER A 352 2.74 2.44 -11.41
N GLY A 353 3.66 1.70 -10.81
CA GLY A 353 4.87 1.28 -11.48
C GLY A 353 5.88 2.42 -11.60
N PRO A 354 7.03 2.16 -12.23
CA PRO A 354 8.06 3.17 -12.43
C PRO A 354 7.57 4.30 -13.33
N MET A 355 7.84 5.55 -12.95
CA MET A 355 7.54 6.73 -13.78
C MET A 355 8.43 6.80 -15.03
N ASP A 356 9.69 6.37 -14.91
CA ASP A 356 10.60 6.03 -16.00
C ASP A 356 10.77 4.51 -16.02
N ASP A 357 9.89 3.86 -16.78
CA ASP A 357 9.86 2.41 -16.95
C ASP A 357 11.04 1.89 -17.76
N PHE A 358 11.60 2.70 -18.67
CA PHE A 358 12.75 2.30 -19.47
C PHE A 358 13.99 2.06 -18.60
N ALA A 359 14.37 3.02 -17.76
CA ALA A 359 15.51 2.87 -16.85
C ALA A 359 15.28 1.76 -15.82
N PHE A 360 14.05 1.62 -15.30
CA PHE A 360 13.69 0.56 -14.37
C PHE A 360 13.83 -0.83 -14.98
N ARG A 361 13.28 -1.06 -16.18
CA ARG A 361 13.36 -2.34 -16.90
C ARG A 361 14.82 -2.69 -17.22
N LEU A 362 15.62 -1.70 -17.62
CA LEU A 362 17.06 -1.89 -17.84
C LEU A 362 17.78 -2.28 -16.54
N ALA A 363 17.46 -1.68 -15.38
CA ALA A 363 18.05 -2.08 -14.10
C ALA A 363 17.79 -3.57 -13.81
N ASN A 364 16.53 -4.01 -13.95
CA ASN A 364 16.15 -5.41 -13.76
C ASN A 364 16.88 -6.33 -14.74
N ARG A 365 16.95 -5.97 -16.01
CA ARG A 365 17.66 -6.75 -17.02
C ARG A 365 19.16 -6.85 -16.73
N ILE A 366 19.80 -5.79 -16.24
CA ILE A 366 21.24 -5.76 -15.91
C ILE A 366 21.57 -6.78 -14.82
N VAL A 367 20.71 -6.92 -13.80
CA VAL A 367 20.87 -7.95 -12.76
C VAL A 367 20.32 -9.32 -13.16
N GLY A 368 19.76 -9.43 -14.36
CA GLY A 368 19.23 -10.65 -14.97
C GLY A 368 17.82 -11.05 -14.51
N ASN A 369 17.10 -10.15 -13.85
CA ASN A 369 15.75 -10.40 -13.34
C ASN A 369 14.73 -10.63 -14.46
N ALA A 370 13.64 -11.30 -14.11
CA ALA A 370 12.40 -11.22 -14.86
C ALA A 370 11.87 -9.77 -14.86
N GLU A 371 11.03 -9.44 -15.83
CA GLU A 371 10.54 -8.08 -16.05
C GLU A 371 9.62 -7.59 -14.92
N GLU A 372 8.90 -8.53 -14.32
CA GLU A 372 7.94 -8.34 -13.23
C GLU A 372 8.62 -8.21 -11.85
N ALA A 373 9.94 -8.39 -11.77
CA ALA A 373 10.66 -8.31 -10.51
C ALA A 373 10.57 -6.89 -9.92
N ALA A 374 10.19 -6.82 -8.64
CA ALA A 374 10.09 -5.56 -7.93
C ALA A 374 11.48 -4.93 -7.70
N GLY A 375 11.57 -3.62 -7.93
CA GLY A 375 12.74 -2.80 -7.66
C GLY A 375 12.35 -1.54 -6.90
N LEU A 376 13.32 -0.67 -6.64
CA LEU A 376 13.08 0.61 -5.97
C LEU A 376 13.11 1.77 -6.95
N GLU A 377 12.15 2.68 -6.81
CA GLU A 377 12.16 4.02 -7.40
C GLU A 377 12.46 5.04 -6.29
N PHE A 378 13.41 5.93 -6.54
CA PHE A 378 13.74 7.07 -5.68
C PHE A 378 13.56 8.38 -6.43
N THR A 379 13.06 9.42 -5.76
CA THR A 379 12.85 10.74 -6.37
C THR A 379 13.73 11.79 -5.68
N LEU A 380 14.47 12.59 -6.47
CA LEU A 380 15.41 13.65 -6.07
C LEU A 380 16.63 13.21 -5.25
N GLN A 381 16.42 12.55 -4.10
CA GLN A 381 17.50 12.07 -3.23
C GLN A 381 17.27 10.60 -2.90
N GLY A 382 18.30 9.80 -3.16
CA GLY A 382 18.27 8.37 -2.90
C GLY A 382 18.45 8.01 -1.41
N PRO A 383 18.24 6.73 -1.06
CA PRO A 383 18.35 6.23 0.30
C PRO A 383 19.79 5.90 0.72
N THR A 384 19.95 5.60 2.00
CA THR A 384 21.09 4.86 2.55
C THR A 384 20.61 3.48 2.99
N LEU A 385 21.17 2.42 2.41
CA LEU A 385 20.70 1.04 2.54
C LEU A 385 21.82 0.13 3.04
N ARG A 386 21.55 -0.68 4.06
CA ARG A 386 22.48 -1.70 4.54
C ARG A 386 22.03 -3.08 4.07
N PHE A 387 22.96 -3.85 3.51
CA PHE A 387 22.69 -5.20 3.02
C PHE A 387 23.10 -6.23 4.06
N HIS A 388 22.18 -7.12 4.44
CA HIS A 388 22.45 -8.19 5.42
C HIS A 388 22.84 -9.52 4.78
N SER A 389 22.88 -9.56 3.45
CA SER A 389 23.31 -10.72 2.67
C SER A 389 24.15 -10.30 1.45
N ASN A 390 24.93 -11.23 0.92
CA ASN A 390 25.63 -11.02 -0.35
C ASN A 390 24.61 -10.99 -1.48
N THR A 391 24.68 -9.98 -2.34
CA THR A 391 23.75 -9.82 -3.46
C THR A 391 24.38 -9.05 -4.61
N LEU A 392 23.62 -8.94 -5.69
CA LEU A 392 23.96 -8.18 -6.88
C LEU A 392 22.88 -7.13 -7.12
N ILE A 393 23.29 -5.89 -7.36
CA ILE A 393 22.40 -4.76 -7.65
C ILE A 393 22.76 -4.10 -8.98
N ALA A 394 21.87 -3.24 -9.46
CA ALA A 394 22.16 -2.27 -10.52
C ALA A 394 21.49 -0.94 -10.20
N LEU A 395 22.18 0.16 -10.50
CA LEU A 395 21.66 1.52 -10.41
C LEU A 395 21.47 2.08 -11.82
N THR A 396 20.31 2.68 -12.08
CA THR A 396 19.98 3.32 -13.38
C THR A 396 19.15 4.59 -13.16
N GLY A 397 18.81 5.29 -14.24
CA GLY A 397 18.05 6.54 -14.16
C GLY A 397 18.94 7.76 -13.93
N ALA A 398 18.40 8.76 -13.24
CA ALA A 398 19.10 9.98 -12.86
C ALA A 398 20.40 9.69 -12.10
N ALA A 399 21.47 10.40 -12.46
CA ALA A 399 22.77 10.24 -11.82
C ALA A 399 22.77 10.85 -10.41
N CYS A 400 22.67 10.01 -9.38
CA CYS A 400 23.00 10.37 -8.00
C CYS A 400 24.41 9.87 -7.68
N PRO A 401 25.31 10.70 -7.11
CA PRO A 401 26.55 10.20 -6.54
C PRO A 401 26.24 9.03 -5.59
N ALA A 402 26.83 7.87 -5.85
CA ALA A 402 26.59 6.66 -5.08
C ALA A 402 27.91 6.02 -4.66
N ASP A 403 27.96 5.50 -3.44
CA ASP A 403 29.11 4.79 -2.91
C ASP A 403 28.68 3.57 -2.08
N ILE A 404 29.55 2.56 -2.05
CA ILE A 404 29.45 1.42 -1.15
C ILE A 404 30.60 1.52 -0.15
N ASP A 405 30.27 1.73 1.13
CA ASP A 405 31.23 1.97 2.22
C ASP A 405 32.27 3.06 1.89
N GLY A 406 31.84 4.15 1.24
CA GLY A 406 32.70 5.27 0.84
C GLY A 406 33.46 5.07 -0.47
N VAL A 407 33.31 3.93 -1.15
CA VAL A 407 33.88 3.68 -2.48
C VAL A 407 32.85 3.97 -3.55
N ALA A 408 33.10 4.97 -4.39
CA ALA A 408 32.20 5.35 -5.48
C ALA A 408 31.92 4.18 -6.43
N VAL A 409 30.68 4.08 -6.93
CA VAL A 409 30.23 3.05 -7.87
C VAL A 409 29.63 3.66 -9.13
N ASP A 410 29.84 3.01 -10.29
CA ASP A 410 29.21 3.44 -11.53
C ASP A 410 27.84 2.78 -11.73
N TYR A 411 26.98 3.48 -12.47
CA TYR A 411 25.64 3.04 -12.84
C TYR A 411 25.67 2.11 -14.05
N TRP A 412 24.52 1.54 -14.40
CA TRP A 412 24.27 0.81 -15.64
C TRP A 412 25.09 -0.48 -15.83
N GLN A 413 25.58 -1.04 -14.72
CA GLN A 413 26.33 -2.30 -14.69
C GLN A 413 25.98 -3.13 -13.44
N PRO A 414 26.24 -4.44 -13.44
CA PRO A 414 26.08 -5.27 -12.25
C PRO A 414 27.09 -4.90 -11.16
N LEU A 415 26.61 -4.62 -9.96
CA LEU A 415 27.41 -4.26 -8.79
C LEU A 415 27.26 -5.34 -7.71
N THR A 416 28.37 -5.85 -7.19
CA THR A 416 28.36 -6.81 -6.09
C THR A 416 28.35 -6.09 -4.75
N VAL A 417 27.43 -6.46 -3.87
CA VAL A 417 27.36 -5.96 -2.48
C VAL A 417 27.52 -7.13 -1.53
N LYS A 418 28.41 -7.00 -0.55
CA LYS A 418 28.61 -8.02 0.49
C LYS A 418 27.74 -7.74 1.71
N ALA A 419 27.44 -8.79 2.47
CA ALA A 419 26.78 -8.66 3.76
C ALA A 419 27.53 -7.69 4.69
N GLY A 420 26.80 -6.80 5.34
CA GLY A 420 27.30 -5.73 6.21
C GLY A 420 27.62 -4.41 5.49
N GLN A 421 27.72 -4.38 4.16
CA GLN A 421 28.04 -3.16 3.43
C GLN A 421 26.85 -2.22 3.33
N THR A 422 27.16 -0.93 3.23
CA THR A 422 26.17 0.15 3.13
C THR A 422 26.30 0.88 1.79
N LEU A 423 25.20 0.90 1.02
CA LEU A 423 25.05 1.73 -0.17
C LEU A 423 24.48 3.08 0.23
N THR A 424 25.15 4.16 -0.14
CA THR A 424 24.68 5.53 0.07
C THR A 424 24.42 6.17 -1.27
N LEU A 425 23.21 6.71 -1.49
CA LEU A 425 22.89 7.53 -2.64
C LEU A 425 22.70 8.98 -2.21
N GLY A 426 23.35 9.89 -2.94
CA GLY A 426 23.19 11.32 -2.79
C GLY A 426 21.97 11.87 -3.53
N ARG A 427 22.06 13.15 -3.89
CA ARG A 427 21.06 13.87 -4.65
C ARG A 427 21.30 13.74 -6.16
N ALA A 428 20.22 13.63 -6.94
CA ALA A 428 20.27 13.62 -8.39
C ALA A 428 20.84 14.92 -8.93
N GLN A 429 21.87 14.81 -9.78
CA GLN A 429 22.48 15.97 -10.45
C GLN A 429 21.65 16.39 -11.66
N ASN A 430 21.32 15.42 -12.52
CA ASN A 430 20.49 15.59 -13.71
C ASN A 430 19.38 14.53 -13.72
N GLY A 431 18.21 14.88 -14.28
CA GLY A 431 16.99 14.08 -14.14
C GLY A 431 16.34 14.22 -12.76
N CYS A 432 15.40 13.32 -12.47
CA CYS A 432 14.53 13.37 -11.29
C CYS A 432 14.49 12.05 -10.51
N ARG A 433 14.58 10.90 -11.20
CA ARG A 433 14.36 9.57 -10.58
C ARG A 433 15.49 8.59 -10.85
N THR A 434 15.89 7.88 -9.80
CA THR A 434 16.90 6.83 -9.83
C THR A 434 16.26 5.50 -9.47
N TYR A 435 16.73 4.42 -10.07
CA TYR A 435 16.21 3.08 -9.84
C TYR A 435 17.29 2.15 -9.30
N LEU A 436 16.89 1.27 -8.39
CA LEU A 436 17.71 0.17 -7.90
C LEU A 436 16.99 -1.15 -8.17
N ALA A 437 17.60 -1.99 -8.99
CA ALA A 437 17.24 -3.39 -9.09
C ALA A 437 18.17 -4.22 -8.22
N ILE A 438 17.62 -5.25 -7.59
CA ILE A 438 18.36 -6.26 -6.84
C ILE A 438 18.08 -7.60 -7.49
N ARG A 439 19.09 -8.44 -7.65
CA ARG A 439 18.88 -9.77 -8.23
C ARG A 439 17.86 -10.55 -7.40
N ASN A 440 16.92 -11.22 -8.08
CA ASN A 440 15.69 -11.85 -7.59
C ASN A 440 14.53 -10.89 -7.28
N GLY A 441 14.77 -9.59 -7.12
CA GLY A 441 13.74 -8.60 -6.76
C GLY A 441 13.42 -8.57 -5.25
N PHE A 442 12.52 -7.66 -4.88
CA PHE A 442 12.04 -7.52 -3.50
C PHE A 442 10.79 -8.37 -3.24
N ASP A 443 10.77 -9.02 -2.07
CA ASP A 443 9.68 -9.89 -1.64
C ASP A 443 8.59 -9.10 -0.93
N VAL A 444 7.64 -8.62 -1.72
CA VAL A 444 6.43 -7.92 -1.26
C VAL A 444 5.19 -8.53 -1.89
N PRO A 445 4.02 -8.45 -1.21
CA PRO A 445 2.81 -9.07 -1.70
C PRO A 445 2.30 -8.35 -2.94
N GLU A 446 1.69 -9.13 -3.84
CA GLU A 446 0.88 -8.57 -4.92
C GLU A 446 -0.44 -8.05 -4.34
N TYR A 447 -0.86 -6.88 -4.80
CA TYR A 447 -2.17 -6.32 -4.53
C TYR A 447 -2.82 -5.94 -5.85
N LEU A 448 -3.91 -6.61 -6.21
CA LEU A 448 -4.54 -6.50 -7.54
C LEU A 448 -3.54 -6.76 -8.66
N GLY A 449 -2.80 -7.87 -8.57
CA GLY A 449 -1.90 -8.37 -9.61
C GLY A 449 -0.53 -7.66 -9.74
N SER A 450 -0.17 -6.76 -8.82
CA SER A 450 1.11 -6.05 -8.88
C SER A 450 1.68 -5.71 -7.50
N ARG A 451 3.01 -5.65 -7.42
CA ARG A 451 3.84 -5.24 -6.29
C ARG A 451 4.07 -3.74 -6.21
N SER A 452 3.64 -2.97 -7.22
CA SER A 452 3.83 -1.52 -7.24
C SER A 452 3.14 -0.81 -6.08
N THR A 453 3.79 0.22 -5.53
CA THR A 453 3.24 1.02 -4.43
C THR A 453 2.34 2.12 -4.98
N PHE A 454 1.06 2.12 -4.59
CA PHE A 454 0.19 3.30 -4.71
C PHE A 454 0.07 3.96 -3.35
N ALA A 455 0.97 4.91 -3.05
CA ALA A 455 1.10 5.49 -1.72
C ALA A 455 -0.15 6.23 -1.25
N LEU A 456 -0.85 6.91 -2.17
CA LEU A 456 -2.07 7.64 -1.83
C LEU A 456 -3.19 6.66 -1.44
N GLY A 457 -3.35 5.56 -2.19
CA GLY A 457 -4.30 4.48 -1.88
C GLY A 457 -3.88 3.56 -0.72
N GLN A 458 -2.65 3.73 -0.24
CA GLN A 458 -2.06 3.00 0.89
C GLN A 458 -2.06 1.47 0.69
N PHE A 459 -1.69 0.99 -0.50
CA PHE A 459 -1.56 -0.43 -0.81
C PHE A 459 -0.44 -0.74 -1.82
N GLY A 460 -0.08 -2.01 -1.94
CA GLY A 460 1.07 -2.48 -2.73
C GLY A 460 2.42 -2.14 -2.09
N GLY A 461 3.51 -2.63 -2.68
CA GLY A 461 4.87 -2.42 -2.18
C GLY A 461 5.08 -2.81 -0.73
N HIS A 462 5.94 -2.08 -0.02
CA HIS A 462 6.21 -2.31 1.40
C HIS A 462 5.20 -1.53 2.27
N GLY A 463 4.17 -2.23 2.76
CA GLY A 463 3.20 -1.63 3.67
C GLY A 463 2.27 -0.60 3.04
N GLY A 464 2.17 -0.53 1.71
CA GLY A 464 1.33 0.47 1.02
C GLY A 464 1.90 1.89 1.02
N ARG A 465 3.17 2.09 1.35
CA ARG A 465 3.73 3.41 1.62
C ARG A 465 5.15 3.58 1.07
N THR A 466 5.65 4.80 1.13
CA THR A 466 7.08 5.07 0.95
C THR A 466 7.90 4.45 2.08
N LEU A 467 9.18 4.19 1.79
CA LEU A 467 10.13 3.65 2.75
C LEU A 467 10.32 4.59 3.95
N ARG A 468 10.62 3.99 5.11
CA ARG A 468 10.92 4.66 6.38
C ARG A 468 12.20 4.09 6.97
N VAL A 469 12.81 4.85 7.87
CA VAL A 469 13.95 4.36 8.68
C VAL A 469 13.55 3.07 9.38
N ALA A 470 14.48 2.12 9.43
CA ALA A 470 14.34 0.80 10.04
C ALA A 470 13.46 -0.20 9.30
N ASP A 471 12.89 0.15 8.13
CA ASP A 471 12.23 -0.84 7.27
C ASP A 471 13.21 -1.96 6.88
N MET A 472 12.71 -3.20 6.93
CA MET A 472 13.43 -4.40 6.51
C MET A 472 12.80 -4.92 5.22
N LEU A 473 13.51 -4.74 4.10
CA LEU A 473 13.04 -5.16 2.78
C LEU A 473 13.59 -6.54 2.44
N ALA A 474 12.74 -7.55 2.46
CA ALA A 474 13.13 -8.91 2.09
C ALA A 474 13.48 -9.01 0.60
N ILE A 475 14.51 -9.79 0.29
CA ILE A 475 14.91 -10.15 -1.06
C ILE A 475 14.22 -11.46 -1.40
N SER A 476 13.60 -11.53 -2.58
CA SER A 476 12.91 -12.73 -3.03
C SER A 476 13.84 -13.95 -3.08
N GLN A 477 13.28 -15.11 -2.71
CA GLN A 477 13.97 -16.39 -2.64
C GLN A 477 13.24 -17.37 -3.56
N PRO A 478 13.54 -17.39 -4.88
CA PRO A 478 12.81 -18.19 -5.85
C PRO A 478 12.83 -19.70 -5.59
N GLU A 479 13.70 -20.18 -4.69
CA GLU A 479 13.72 -21.56 -4.22
C GLU A 479 12.63 -21.91 -3.18
N LEU A 480 11.94 -20.91 -2.60
CA LEU A 480 10.86 -21.12 -1.64
C LEU A 480 9.51 -21.20 -2.35
N ASP A 481 8.65 -22.13 -1.92
CA ASP A 481 7.28 -22.29 -2.45
C ASP A 481 6.43 -21.03 -2.23
N ALA A 482 6.69 -20.27 -1.16
CA ALA A 482 6.08 -18.98 -0.88
C ALA A 482 6.49 -17.86 -1.85
N CYS A 483 7.60 -17.97 -2.57
CA CYS A 483 8.08 -16.88 -3.42
C CYS A 483 7.24 -16.78 -4.69
N THR A 484 6.46 -15.70 -4.79
CA THR A 484 5.64 -15.40 -5.97
C THR A 484 6.41 -14.64 -7.05
N THR A 485 7.64 -14.20 -6.75
CA THR A 485 8.48 -13.47 -7.70
C THR A 485 9.20 -14.45 -8.63
N PRO A 486 9.13 -14.28 -9.97
CA PRO A 486 9.81 -15.16 -10.90
C PRO A 486 11.33 -15.16 -10.71
N ALA A 487 11.95 -16.33 -10.90
CA ALA A 487 13.40 -16.45 -10.86
C ALA A 487 14.08 -15.61 -11.97
N PRO A 488 15.34 -15.16 -11.78
CA PRO A 488 16.09 -14.46 -12.81
C PRO A 488 16.15 -15.24 -14.14
N VAL A 489 15.81 -14.58 -15.24
CA VAL A 489 15.70 -15.18 -16.59
C VAL A 489 17.02 -15.14 -17.38
N SER A 490 18.02 -14.41 -16.89
CA SER A 490 19.31 -14.29 -17.57
C SER A 490 20.49 -14.09 -16.61
N ALA A 491 21.70 -14.24 -17.14
CA ALA A 491 22.91 -13.86 -16.44
C ALA A 491 23.02 -12.32 -16.35
N PRO A 492 23.57 -11.77 -15.27
CA PRO A 492 23.80 -10.33 -15.17
C PRO A 492 24.77 -9.83 -16.23
N GLN A 493 24.50 -8.64 -16.77
CA GLN A 493 25.26 -8.07 -17.87
C GLN A 493 25.17 -6.54 -17.85
N ALA A 494 26.29 -5.85 -18.10
CA ALA A 494 26.29 -4.41 -18.30
C ALA A 494 25.65 -4.01 -19.63
N ILE A 495 25.06 -2.82 -19.68
CA ILE A 495 24.48 -2.28 -20.91
C ILE A 495 25.57 -1.72 -21.85
N ASP A 496 25.30 -1.64 -23.15
CA ASP A 496 26.11 -0.83 -24.05
C ASP A 496 26.05 0.66 -23.62
N PRO A 497 27.19 1.35 -23.39
CA PRO A 497 27.19 2.76 -23.00
C PRO A 497 26.42 3.69 -23.93
N ALA A 498 26.28 3.34 -25.22
CA ALA A 498 25.49 4.11 -26.18
C ALA A 498 23.98 4.11 -25.90
N LEU A 499 23.49 3.22 -25.03
CA LEU A 499 22.09 3.13 -24.62
C LEU A 499 21.77 3.93 -23.37
N VAL A 500 22.77 4.43 -22.64
CA VAL A 500 22.55 5.22 -21.42
C VAL A 500 21.87 6.53 -21.81
N PRO A 501 20.65 6.81 -21.30
CA PRO A 501 19.95 8.04 -21.66
C PRO A 501 20.67 9.29 -21.15
N GLU A 502 20.63 10.36 -21.94
CA GLU A 502 21.08 11.68 -21.52
C GLU A 502 19.95 12.41 -20.79
N TYR A 503 20.20 12.81 -19.55
CA TYR A 503 19.27 13.58 -18.73
C TYR A 503 19.67 15.06 -18.74
N GLY A 504 18.79 15.92 -19.27
CA GLY A 504 19.01 17.37 -19.35
C GLY A 504 17.95 18.19 -18.59
N ASP A 505 17.95 19.50 -18.82
CA ASP A 505 16.91 20.45 -18.38
C ASP A 505 15.94 20.80 -19.53
N GLU A 506 16.30 20.47 -20.77
CA GLU A 506 15.48 20.62 -21.97
C GLU A 506 15.05 19.26 -22.53
N TRP A 507 13.74 19.05 -22.67
CA TRP A 507 13.15 17.79 -23.08
C TRP A 507 12.36 17.94 -24.37
N ARG A 508 12.67 17.12 -25.36
CA ARG A 508 11.86 16.97 -26.58
C ARG A 508 11.05 15.68 -26.49
N ILE A 509 9.74 15.82 -26.40
CA ILE A 509 8.82 14.70 -26.14
C ILE A 509 7.89 14.50 -27.34
N GLY A 510 7.90 13.29 -27.89
CA GLY A 510 7.04 12.86 -28.99
C GLY A 510 5.62 12.57 -28.52
N VAL A 511 4.63 13.15 -29.20
CA VAL A 511 3.21 13.01 -28.84
C VAL A 511 2.35 12.69 -30.05
N LEU A 512 1.28 11.94 -29.84
CA LEU A 512 0.24 11.74 -30.83
C LEU A 512 -0.84 12.81 -30.66
N TYR A 513 -1.32 13.36 -31.77
CA TYR A 513 -2.37 14.37 -31.76
C TYR A 513 -3.74 13.73 -31.51
N GLY A 514 -4.44 14.20 -30.48
CA GLY A 514 -5.72 13.67 -30.00
C GLY A 514 -5.75 13.35 -28.51
N PRO A 515 -6.94 13.13 -27.92
CA PRO A 515 -8.23 13.00 -28.62
C PRO A 515 -8.92 14.33 -29.00
N HIS A 516 -8.66 15.43 -28.29
CA HIS A 516 -9.44 16.67 -28.38
C HIS A 516 -8.67 17.81 -29.06
N GLY A 517 -8.62 17.81 -30.40
CA GLY A 517 -7.88 18.79 -31.20
C GLY A 517 -8.70 19.97 -31.73
N ALA A 518 -8.10 20.70 -32.67
CA ALA A 518 -8.73 21.69 -33.52
C ALA A 518 -9.38 21.05 -34.78
N PRO A 519 -10.50 21.59 -35.28
CA PRO A 519 -11.21 22.79 -34.80
C PRO A 519 -12.25 22.51 -33.70
N ASP A 520 -12.40 21.27 -33.25
CA ASP A 520 -13.50 20.83 -32.37
C ASP A 520 -13.53 21.58 -31.03
N PHE A 521 -12.37 21.69 -30.38
CA PHE A 521 -12.25 22.27 -29.03
C PHE A 521 -11.28 23.45 -28.97
N PHE A 522 -10.20 23.37 -29.74
CA PHE A 522 -9.17 24.39 -29.82
C PHE A 522 -9.18 25.06 -31.19
N THR A 523 -8.73 26.31 -31.26
CA THR A 523 -8.47 26.93 -32.56
C THR A 523 -7.18 26.34 -33.17
N HIS A 524 -7.08 26.36 -34.50
CA HIS A 524 -5.85 25.92 -35.19
C HIS A 524 -4.61 26.70 -34.70
N ALA A 525 -4.75 28.02 -34.53
CA ALA A 525 -3.69 28.88 -34.01
C ALA A 525 -3.26 28.48 -32.58
N SER A 526 -4.20 28.05 -31.73
CA SER A 526 -3.89 27.55 -30.39
C SER A 526 -3.06 26.26 -30.43
N ILE A 527 -3.38 25.34 -31.34
CA ILE A 527 -2.62 24.09 -31.50
C ILE A 527 -1.23 24.36 -32.10
N ASP A 528 -1.13 25.23 -33.10
CA ASP A 528 0.17 25.64 -33.65
C ASP A 528 1.06 26.26 -32.56
N LYS A 529 0.47 27.14 -31.73
CA LYS A 529 1.15 27.75 -30.57
C LYS A 529 1.55 26.69 -29.53
N PHE A 530 0.71 25.69 -29.28
CA PHE A 530 1.02 24.60 -28.35
C PHE A 530 2.30 23.86 -28.74
N PHE A 531 2.46 23.49 -30.01
CA PHE A 531 3.64 22.79 -30.52
C PHE A 531 4.87 23.68 -30.70
N ALA A 532 4.68 24.99 -30.96
CA ALA A 532 5.78 25.94 -31.08
C ALA A 532 6.37 26.38 -29.73
N SER A 533 5.60 26.27 -28.65
CA SER A 533 5.96 26.81 -27.33
C SER A 533 6.87 25.88 -26.53
N GLU A 534 7.62 26.49 -25.61
CA GLU A 534 8.30 25.79 -24.53
C GLU A 534 7.41 25.82 -23.28
N TRP A 535 7.25 24.67 -22.65
CA TRP A 535 6.45 24.48 -21.45
C TRP A 535 7.36 24.28 -20.26
N GLN A 536 7.23 25.10 -19.23
CA GLN A 536 8.02 24.95 -18.01
C GLN A 536 7.31 24.02 -17.01
N VAL A 537 8.05 23.10 -16.40
CA VAL A 537 7.53 22.23 -15.35
C VAL A 537 7.31 23.01 -14.07
N HIS A 538 6.08 23.00 -13.57
CA HIS A 538 5.68 23.70 -12.35
C HIS A 538 6.07 22.90 -11.09
N TYR A 539 6.29 23.57 -9.95
CA TYR A 539 6.69 22.94 -8.68
C TYR A 539 5.64 22.00 -8.09
N ASN A 540 4.36 22.21 -8.41
CA ASN A 540 3.25 21.30 -8.05
C ASN A 540 3.13 20.09 -9.00
N SER A 541 4.22 19.36 -9.16
CA SER A 541 4.32 18.15 -10.00
C SER A 541 4.75 16.94 -9.17
N ASN A 542 4.09 15.80 -9.37
CA ASN A 542 4.40 14.54 -8.69
C ASN A 542 3.90 13.34 -9.52
N ARG A 543 3.85 12.13 -8.94
CA ARG A 543 3.39 10.90 -9.64
C ARG A 543 1.93 10.94 -10.10
N LEU A 544 1.09 11.80 -9.51
CA LEU A 544 -0.30 12.01 -9.95
C LEU A 544 -0.37 12.81 -11.27
N GLY A 545 0.64 13.63 -11.54
CA GLY A 545 0.72 14.41 -12.76
C GLY A 545 1.75 15.52 -12.69
N VAL A 546 2.28 15.87 -13.86
CA VAL A 546 3.29 16.91 -14.06
C VAL A 546 2.61 18.17 -14.60
N ARG A 547 2.52 19.21 -13.78
CA ARG A 547 1.86 20.47 -14.15
C ARG A 547 2.80 21.34 -14.97
N LEU A 548 2.25 22.01 -15.97
CA LEU A 548 3.01 22.84 -16.91
C LEU A 548 2.58 24.30 -16.83
N VAL A 549 3.54 25.20 -17.05
CA VAL A 549 3.32 26.63 -17.25
C VAL A 549 3.68 26.96 -18.69
N GLY A 550 2.79 27.66 -19.37
CA GLY A 550 2.98 28.03 -20.77
C GLY A 550 1.82 28.88 -21.31
N PRO A 551 1.65 28.95 -22.64
CA PRO A 551 0.64 29.80 -23.24
C PRO A 551 -0.77 29.35 -22.89
N LYS A 552 -1.67 30.33 -22.68
CA LYS A 552 -3.11 30.07 -22.57
C LYS A 552 -3.68 29.58 -23.91
N PRO A 553 -4.62 28.61 -23.89
CA PRO A 553 -5.29 28.12 -25.07
C PRO A 553 -6.36 29.12 -25.57
N ASP A 554 -6.61 29.09 -26.88
CA ASP A 554 -7.76 29.75 -27.50
C ASP A 554 -8.81 28.69 -27.89
N TRP A 555 -10.02 28.85 -27.36
CA TRP A 555 -11.12 27.89 -27.47
C TRP A 555 -12.04 28.20 -28.65
N THR A 556 -12.62 27.17 -29.29
CA THR A 556 -13.63 27.33 -30.36
C THR A 556 -15.06 27.41 -29.85
N ARG A 557 -15.26 27.19 -28.55
CA ARG A 557 -16.56 27.24 -27.87
C ARG A 557 -16.53 28.19 -26.69
N ALA A 558 -17.69 28.76 -26.36
CA ALA A 558 -17.83 29.73 -25.28
C ALA A 558 -17.89 29.10 -23.87
N ASN A 559 -18.35 27.86 -23.75
CA ASN A 559 -18.44 27.09 -22.50
C ASN A 559 -18.56 25.58 -22.80
N GLY A 560 -18.59 24.75 -21.75
CA GLY A 560 -18.75 23.29 -21.83
C GLY A 560 -20.20 22.80 -21.71
N GLY A 561 -21.20 23.70 -21.69
CA GLY A 561 -22.61 23.35 -21.52
C GLY A 561 -22.92 22.70 -20.17
N GLU A 562 -23.72 21.64 -20.19
CA GLU A 562 -24.14 20.87 -19.00
C GLU A 562 -22.97 20.22 -18.24
N ALA A 563 -21.82 20.03 -18.89
CA ALA A 563 -20.62 19.47 -18.28
C ALA A 563 -19.80 20.48 -17.46
N GLY A 564 -20.05 21.79 -17.63
CA GLY A 564 -19.36 22.84 -16.88
C GLY A 564 -19.23 24.15 -17.64
N LEU A 565 -18.99 25.22 -16.88
CA LEU A 565 -18.92 26.59 -17.39
C LEU A 565 -17.67 26.89 -18.22
N HIS A 566 -16.56 26.17 -18.01
CA HIS A 566 -15.32 26.45 -18.72
C HIS A 566 -15.31 25.76 -20.10
N PRO A 567 -14.79 26.41 -21.17
CA PRO A 567 -14.64 25.80 -22.49
C PRO A 567 -13.76 24.55 -22.56
N SER A 568 -13.02 24.21 -21.51
CA SER A 568 -12.28 22.95 -21.42
C SER A 568 -13.13 21.79 -20.93
N ASN A 569 -14.34 22.04 -20.39
CA ASN A 569 -15.16 21.01 -19.77
C ASN A 569 -15.83 20.10 -20.79
N VAL A 570 -15.80 18.80 -20.53
CA VAL A 570 -16.52 17.75 -21.26
C VAL A 570 -17.22 16.86 -20.26
N HIS A 571 -18.27 16.15 -20.68
CA HIS A 571 -18.85 15.11 -19.83
C HIS A 571 -17.77 14.10 -19.47
N ASP A 572 -17.71 13.73 -18.19
CA ASP A 572 -16.59 12.96 -17.65
C ASP A 572 -16.32 11.70 -18.48
N CYS A 573 -15.08 11.61 -18.95
CA CYS A 573 -14.57 10.57 -19.83
C CYS A 573 -13.26 10.04 -19.27
N GLU A 574 -12.92 8.82 -19.64
CA GLU A 574 -11.67 8.19 -19.22
C GLU A 574 -10.49 8.77 -19.97
N TYR A 575 -9.37 8.96 -19.26
CA TYR A 575 -8.14 9.48 -19.82
C TYR A 575 -7.15 8.37 -20.18
N ALA A 576 -6.35 8.62 -21.21
CA ALA A 576 -5.14 7.86 -21.49
C ALA A 576 -3.99 8.31 -20.57
N ILE A 577 -3.17 7.36 -20.14
CA ILE A 577 -1.92 7.66 -19.45
C ILE A 577 -1.00 8.40 -20.42
N GLY A 578 -0.45 9.55 -20.00
CA GLY A 578 0.31 10.44 -20.86
C GLY A 578 -0.51 11.53 -21.54
N ALA A 579 -1.83 11.57 -21.35
CA ALA A 579 -2.66 12.65 -21.86
C ALA A 579 -2.24 13.99 -21.23
N VAL A 580 -2.11 15.02 -22.05
CA VAL A 580 -1.90 16.40 -21.61
C VAL A 580 -3.27 17.02 -21.36
N ASN A 581 -3.72 17.00 -20.11
CA ASN A 581 -5.06 17.41 -19.71
C ASN A 581 -5.14 18.90 -19.37
N PHE A 582 -6.12 19.61 -19.93
CA PHE A 582 -6.34 21.04 -19.68
C PHE A 582 -7.38 21.27 -18.58
N THR A 583 -6.91 21.34 -17.33
CA THR A 583 -7.75 21.68 -16.17
C THR A 583 -8.03 23.18 -16.15
N GLY A 584 -9.02 23.61 -16.93
CA GLY A 584 -9.22 25.03 -17.26
C GLY A 584 -8.22 25.45 -18.33
N ASP A 585 -7.50 26.55 -18.08
CA ASP A 585 -6.46 27.05 -18.99
C ASP A 585 -5.06 26.47 -18.72
N PHE A 586 -4.91 25.63 -17.70
CA PHE A 586 -3.61 25.11 -17.25
C PHE A 586 -3.46 23.62 -17.58
N PRO A 587 -2.41 23.23 -18.31
CA PRO A 587 -2.18 21.83 -18.63
C PRO A 587 -1.45 21.06 -17.52
N VAL A 588 -1.79 19.78 -17.41
CA VAL A 588 -1.11 18.77 -16.59
C VAL A 588 -0.95 17.48 -17.39
N ILE A 589 0.25 16.92 -17.39
CA ILE A 589 0.49 15.58 -17.94
C ILE A 589 -0.01 14.57 -16.92
N LEU A 590 -0.96 13.71 -17.30
CA LEU A 590 -1.46 12.63 -16.45
C LEU A 590 -0.47 11.46 -16.50
N THR A 591 0.01 11.03 -15.34
CA THR A 591 1.09 10.05 -15.22
C THR A 591 0.63 8.76 -14.53
N ARG A 592 1.57 7.95 -14.06
CA ARG A 592 1.33 6.57 -13.58
C ARG A 592 0.40 6.44 -12.37
N ASP A 593 0.35 7.45 -11.49
CA ASP A 593 -0.60 7.50 -10.36
C ASP A 593 -1.74 8.51 -10.63
N GLY A 594 -1.92 8.92 -11.88
CA GLY A 594 -2.89 9.94 -12.26
C GLY A 594 -4.34 9.46 -12.21
N PRO A 595 -5.29 10.41 -12.25
CA PRO A 595 -6.72 10.09 -12.26
C PRO A 595 -7.12 9.42 -13.58
N SER A 596 -8.13 8.53 -13.52
CA SER A 596 -8.69 7.86 -14.70
C SER A 596 -9.82 8.68 -15.33
N LEU A 597 -10.95 8.81 -14.65
CA LEU A 597 -12.12 9.52 -15.14
C LEU A 597 -12.00 11.02 -14.82
N GLY A 598 -12.33 11.86 -15.79
CA GLY A 598 -12.53 13.28 -15.54
C GLY A 598 -13.14 14.06 -16.69
N GLY A 599 -13.51 15.31 -16.42
CA GLY A 599 -14.30 16.16 -17.31
C GLY A 599 -13.55 17.30 -18.00
N PHE A 600 -12.35 17.04 -18.52
CA PHE A 600 -11.51 18.05 -19.19
C PHE A 600 -10.90 17.54 -20.50
N VAL A 601 -10.73 18.41 -21.49
CA VAL A 601 -10.15 18.05 -22.79
C VAL A 601 -8.63 17.80 -22.75
N CYS A 602 -8.14 17.05 -23.74
CA CYS A 602 -6.74 16.63 -23.91
C CYS A 602 -6.36 16.71 -25.40
N PRO A 603 -5.55 17.69 -25.84
CA PRO A 603 -5.22 17.83 -27.26
C PRO A 603 -4.17 16.86 -27.77
N VAL A 604 -3.33 16.31 -26.89
CA VAL A 604 -2.29 15.34 -27.25
C VAL A 604 -2.13 14.28 -26.16
N THR A 605 -1.64 13.11 -26.56
CA THR A 605 -1.19 12.04 -25.67
C THR A 605 0.26 11.72 -25.96
N ILE A 606 1.10 11.68 -24.91
CA ILE A 606 2.51 11.30 -25.02
C ILE A 606 2.59 9.83 -25.42
N ALA A 607 3.44 9.52 -26.41
CA ALA A 607 3.63 8.13 -26.84
C ALA A 607 4.17 7.27 -25.69
N LYS A 608 3.76 6.00 -25.62
CA LYS A 608 4.17 5.08 -24.55
C LYS A 608 5.70 5.02 -24.39
N ALA A 609 6.43 4.94 -25.50
CA ALA A 609 7.89 4.92 -25.53
C ALA A 609 8.55 6.26 -25.15
N GLU A 610 7.79 7.35 -25.03
CA GLU A 610 8.29 8.68 -24.67
C GLU A 610 7.96 9.06 -23.22
N LEU A 611 7.05 8.32 -22.56
CA LEU A 611 6.61 8.59 -21.20
C LEU A 611 7.73 8.60 -20.17
N TRP A 612 8.78 7.81 -20.37
CA TRP A 612 9.92 7.75 -19.46
C TRP A 612 10.60 9.11 -19.27
N LYS A 613 10.59 9.98 -20.29
CA LYS A 613 11.11 11.36 -20.21
C LYS A 613 10.34 12.17 -19.17
N VAL A 614 9.02 12.02 -19.11
CA VAL A 614 8.16 12.64 -18.09
C VAL A 614 8.50 12.14 -16.69
N GLY A 615 8.94 10.90 -16.56
CA GLY A 615 9.45 10.35 -15.30
C GLY A 615 10.72 11.05 -14.80
N GLN A 616 11.43 11.78 -15.66
CA GLN A 616 12.71 12.40 -15.34
C GLN A 616 12.69 13.92 -15.27
N VAL A 617 11.58 14.55 -15.65
CA VAL A 617 11.44 16.00 -15.51
C VAL A 617 11.30 16.40 -14.05
N LYS A 618 11.88 17.55 -13.70
CA LYS A 618 11.78 18.19 -12.39
C LYS A 618 11.30 19.64 -12.52
N PRO A 619 10.81 20.26 -11.43
CA PRO A 619 10.43 21.67 -11.45
C PRO A 619 11.51 22.57 -12.04
N GLY A 620 11.13 23.45 -12.98
CA GLY A 620 12.03 24.35 -13.70
C GLY A 620 12.47 23.84 -15.08
N ASP A 621 12.42 22.52 -15.34
CA ASP A 621 12.75 21.95 -16.65
C ASP A 621 11.81 22.48 -17.75
N ARG A 622 12.30 22.46 -18.99
CA ARG A 622 11.59 22.93 -20.18
C ARG A 622 11.25 21.76 -21.09
N ILE A 623 9.99 21.66 -21.50
CA ILE A 623 9.47 20.63 -22.39
C ILE A 623 9.02 21.27 -23.70
N ARG A 624 9.43 20.68 -24.82
CA ARG A 624 8.87 20.96 -26.15
C ARG A 624 8.24 19.70 -26.72
N PHE A 625 6.93 19.74 -26.94
CA PHE A 625 6.20 18.66 -27.60
C PHE A 625 6.41 18.73 -29.12
N HIS A 626 6.49 17.57 -29.76
CA HIS A 626 6.47 17.48 -31.22
C HIS A 626 5.59 16.32 -31.67
N PRO A 627 4.83 16.49 -32.76
CA PRO A 627 3.91 15.47 -33.19
C PRO A 627 4.65 14.33 -33.88
N ILE A 628 4.29 13.10 -33.56
CA ILE A 628 4.80 11.87 -34.19
C ILE A 628 3.65 11.03 -34.75
N SER A 629 3.93 10.20 -35.75
CA SER A 629 2.91 9.30 -36.31
C SER A 629 2.66 8.08 -35.42
N PHE A 630 1.53 7.40 -35.63
CA PHE A 630 1.24 6.15 -34.93
C PHE A 630 2.29 5.07 -35.23
N GLU A 631 2.73 4.95 -36.49
CA GLU A 631 3.77 4.01 -36.90
C GLU A 631 5.14 4.34 -36.27
N GLU A 632 5.46 5.62 -36.11
CA GLU A 632 6.67 6.05 -35.40
C GLU A 632 6.62 5.67 -33.93
N ALA A 633 5.50 5.92 -33.24
CA ALA A 633 5.31 5.55 -31.84
C ALA A 633 5.45 4.03 -31.62
N GLN A 634 4.82 3.22 -32.48
CA GLN A 634 4.95 1.76 -32.42
C GLN A 634 6.39 1.28 -32.67
N ALA A 635 7.10 1.90 -33.62
CA ALA A 635 8.50 1.58 -33.90
C ALA A 635 9.40 1.92 -32.71
N LEU A 636 9.16 3.05 -32.04
CA LEU A 636 9.86 3.43 -30.79
C LEU A 636 9.63 2.40 -29.68
N GLU A 637 8.38 1.96 -29.48
CA GLU A 637 8.06 0.93 -28.49
C GLU A 637 8.76 -0.40 -28.80
N SER A 638 8.73 -0.86 -30.06
CA SER A 638 9.42 -2.09 -30.47
C SER A 638 10.93 -1.99 -30.29
N ALA A 639 11.53 -0.85 -30.64
CA ALA A 639 12.96 -0.63 -30.45
C ALA A 639 13.36 -0.64 -28.96
N GLN A 640 12.56 0.00 -28.10
CA GLN A 640 12.79 -0.05 -26.65
C GLN A 640 12.69 -1.46 -26.08
N ASN A 641 11.66 -2.23 -26.46
CA ASN A 641 11.54 -3.62 -26.00
C ASN A 641 12.72 -4.48 -26.44
N SER A 642 13.12 -4.36 -27.72
CA SER A 642 14.31 -5.06 -28.22
C SER A 642 15.59 -4.65 -27.49
N THR A 643 15.72 -3.36 -27.14
CA THR A 643 16.83 -2.83 -26.35
C THR A 643 16.85 -3.41 -24.94
N VAL A 644 15.70 -3.48 -24.26
CA VAL A 644 15.58 -4.07 -22.93
C VAL A 644 15.91 -5.56 -22.97
N GLU A 645 15.44 -6.30 -23.96
CA GLU A 645 15.71 -7.75 -24.06
C GLU A 645 17.20 -8.04 -24.32
N SER A 646 17.80 -7.30 -25.25
CA SER A 646 19.15 -7.56 -25.76
C SER A 646 20.27 -6.81 -25.04
N LEU A 647 19.95 -5.73 -24.30
CA LEU A 647 20.89 -4.72 -23.80
C LEU A 647 21.77 -4.12 -24.91
N ALA A 648 21.27 -4.10 -26.15
CA ALA A 648 21.97 -3.61 -27.34
C ALA A 648 21.10 -2.64 -28.16
N PRO A 649 21.71 -1.73 -28.94
CA PRO A 649 20.98 -0.78 -29.79
C PRO A 649 20.06 -1.46 -30.79
N ALA A 650 18.79 -1.01 -30.84
CA ALA A 650 17.83 -1.40 -31.86
C ALA A 650 17.75 -0.33 -32.98
N PRO A 651 17.68 -0.73 -34.26
CA PRO A 651 17.56 0.21 -35.36
C PRO A 651 16.18 0.87 -35.40
N LEU A 652 16.15 2.18 -35.64
CA LEU A 652 14.92 2.97 -35.82
C LEU A 652 14.87 3.56 -37.24
N ALA A 653 13.71 3.44 -37.88
CA ALA A 653 13.45 4.07 -39.17
C ALA A 653 13.19 5.57 -39.01
N THR A 654 13.37 6.34 -40.08
CA THR A 654 12.97 7.75 -40.13
C THR A 654 11.54 7.87 -40.60
N PHE A 655 10.72 8.64 -39.88
CA PHE A 655 9.32 8.89 -40.20
C PHE A 655 9.12 10.34 -40.64
N ALA A 656 8.08 10.59 -41.44
CA ALA A 656 7.70 11.94 -41.84
C ALA A 656 6.84 12.58 -40.75
N LEU A 657 6.94 13.91 -40.59
CA LEU A 657 6.08 14.66 -39.67
C LEU A 657 4.60 14.46 -40.05
N PRO A 658 3.74 14.07 -39.09
CA PRO A 658 2.32 13.88 -39.35
C PRO A 658 1.63 15.21 -39.65
N SER A 659 0.63 15.19 -40.53
CA SER A 659 -0.21 16.35 -40.79
C SER A 659 -1.21 16.57 -39.65
N LEU A 660 -1.27 17.79 -39.13
CA LEU A 660 -2.27 18.21 -38.13
C LEU A 660 -3.49 18.90 -38.77
N ALA A 661 -3.50 19.03 -40.10
CA ALA A 661 -4.57 19.68 -40.84
C ALA A 661 -5.87 18.85 -40.82
N GLU A 662 -7.00 19.54 -40.86
CA GLU A 662 -8.33 18.94 -40.95
C GLU A 662 -8.44 17.91 -42.09
N SER A 663 -9.07 16.79 -41.79
CA SER A 663 -9.34 15.71 -42.73
C SER A 663 -10.76 15.84 -43.30
N SER A 664 -11.12 14.98 -44.26
CA SER A 664 -12.51 14.90 -44.75
C SER A 664 -13.53 14.48 -43.68
N GLN A 665 -13.07 14.00 -42.51
CA GLN A 665 -13.90 13.58 -41.38
C GLN A 665 -13.95 14.62 -40.25
N GLY A 666 -13.32 15.79 -40.42
CA GLY A 666 -13.16 16.81 -39.38
C GLY A 666 -11.74 16.85 -38.83
N SER A 667 -11.58 17.16 -37.53
CA SER A 667 -10.27 17.21 -36.84
C SER A 667 -9.36 16.03 -37.21
N ALA A 668 -8.05 16.27 -37.35
CA ALA A 668 -7.07 15.22 -37.63
C ALA A 668 -6.97 14.14 -36.54
N THR A 669 -7.59 14.39 -35.37
CA THR A 669 -7.68 13.44 -34.27
C THR A 669 -8.74 12.35 -34.51
N ILE A 670 -9.63 12.52 -35.49
CA ILE A 670 -10.74 11.60 -35.78
C ILE A 670 -10.24 10.47 -36.70
N LEU A 671 -10.34 9.24 -36.22
CA LEU A 671 -9.99 8.01 -36.95
C LEU A 671 -11.16 7.47 -37.77
N ALA A 672 -12.38 7.64 -37.26
CA ALA A 672 -13.63 7.31 -37.93
C ALA A 672 -14.78 8.15 -37.34
N ALA A 673 -15.81 8.42 -38.14
CA ALA A 673 -17.03 9.07 -37.70
C ALA A 673 -18.26 8.40 -38.32
N LEU A 674 -19.33 8.29 -37.54
CA LEU A 674 -20.63 7.77 -37.93
C LEU A 674 -21.69 8.86 -37.75
N ALA A 675 -22.49 9.09 -38.78
CA ALA A 675 -23.63 9.99 -38.69
C ALA A 675 -24.77 9.35 -37.89
N ALA A 676 -25.55 10.19 -37.21
CA ALA A 676 -26.77 9.73 -36.54
C ALA A 676 -27.77 9.14 -37.54
N THR A 677 -28.47 8.10 -37.14
CA THR A 677 -29.60 7.50 -37.87
C THR A 677 -30.89 7.68 -37.07
N ALA A 678 -32.00 7.09 -37.54
CA ALA A 678 -33.26 7.13 -36.79
C ALA A 678 -33.20 6.40 -35.44
N SER A 679 -32.31 5.43 -35.28
CA SER A 679 -32.23 4.57 -34.09
C SER A 679 -30.84 4.49 -33.47
N THR A 680 -29.86 5.23 -34.00
CA THR A 680 -28.48 5.24 -33.49
C THR A 680 -27.96 6.67 -33.42
N PRO A 681 -27.28 7.08 -32.33
CA PRO A 681 -26.65 8.39 -32.25
C PRO A 681 -25.47 8.49 -33.22
N ALA A 682 -24.98 9.70 -33.45
CA ALA A 682 -23.68 9.90 -34.07
C ALA A 682 -22.58 9.30 -33.19
N ALA A 683 -21.46 8.90 -33.77
CA ALA A 683 -20.31 8.40 -33.02
C ALA A 683 -19.00 8.90 -33.63
N VAL A 684 -18.04 9.25 -32.79
CA VAL A 684 -16.70 9.69 -33.20
C VAL A 684 -15.65 8.81 -32.53
N TYR A 685 -14.73 8.27 -33.31
CA TYR A 685 -13.61 7.45 -32.86
C TYR A 685 -12.34 8.30 -32.96
N ARG A 686 -11.72 8.60 -31.83
CA ARG A 686 -10.59 9.52 -31.72
C ARG A 686 -9.31 8.79 -31.33
N GLN A 687 -8.20 9.21 -31.92
CA GLN A 687 -6.88 8.80 -31.47
C GLN A 687 -6.62 9.34 -30.06
N ALA A 688 -6.21 8.48 -29.13
CA ALA A 688 -5.95 8.85 -27.74
C ALA A 688 -4.57 8.37 -27.27
N GLY A 689 -3.55 8.46 -28.12
CA GLY A 689 -2.23 7.84 -27.92
C GLY A 689 -2.02 6.65 -28.84
N ASP A 690 -0.92 5.92 -28.62
CA ASP A 690 -0.49 4.75 -29.39
C ASP A 690 -1.07 3.42 -28.89
N ASN A 691 -1.68 3.41 -27.71
CA ASN A 691 -2.31 2.24 -27.10
C ASN A 691 -3.75 2.50 -26.63
N TYR A 692 -4.38 3.60 -27.06
CA TYR A 692 -5.79 3.90 -26.75
C TYR A 692 -6.57 4.45 -27.96
N VAL A 693 -7.85 4.14 -27.99
CA VAL A 693 -8.87 4.81 -28.82
C VAL A 693 -9.97 5.32 -27.90
N LEU A 694 -10.43 6.57 -28.10
CA LEU A 694 -11.59 7.12 -27.39
C LEU A 694 -12.79 7.13 -28.33
N ILE A 695 -13.90 6.55 -27.90
CA ILE A 695 -15.16 6.51 -28.64
C ILE A 695 -16.14 7.44 -27.94
N GLU A 696 -16.78 8.34 -28.67
CA GLU A 696 -17.73 9.32 -28.14
C GLU A 696 -19.07 9.26 -28.87
N TYR A 697 -20.18 9.17 -28.14
CA TYR A 697 -21.53 9.05 -28.72
C TYR A 697 -22.37 10.33 -28.58
N GLY A 698 -23.04 10.73 -29.67
CA GLY A 698 -24.02 11.83 -29.68
C GLY A 698 -23.41 13.20 -29.45
N ASP A 699 -24.26 14.18 -29.14
CA ASP A 699 -23.82 15.53 -28.76
C ASP A 699 -23.26 15.54 -27.32
N ASN A 700 -22.59 16.62 -26.93
CA ASN A 700 -22.05 16.81 -25.58
C ASN A 700 -23.18 17.20 -24.59
N VAL A 701 -24.08 16.25 -24.32
CA VAL A 701 -25.23 16.37 -23.42
C VAL A 701 -25.33 15.16 -22.49
N LEU A 702 -25.99 15.31 -21.33
CA LEU A 702 -26.34 14.16 -20.50
C LEU A 702 -27.59 13.45 -21.04
N ASP A 703 -27.37 12.32 -21.72
CA ASP A 703 -28.42 11.39 -22.15
C ASP A 703 -28.08 9.95 -21.76
N LEU A 704 -28.96 9.32 -20.97
CA LEU A 704 -28.78 7.94 -20.51
C LEU A 704 -28.78 6.93 -21.67
N ALA A 705 -29.44 7.24 -22.80
CA ALA A 705 -29.38 6.40 -23.99
C ALA A 705 -27.95 6.25 -24.52
N LEU A 706 -27.15 7.33 -24.46
CA LEU A 706 -25.74 7.31 -24.87
C LEU A 706 -24.93 6.40 -23.95
N ARG A 707 -25.15 6.49 -22.63
CA ARG A 707 -24.46 5.62 -21.66
C ARG A 707 -24.83 4.14 -21.82
N LEU A 708 -26.10 3.86 -22.11
CA LEU A 708 -26.56 2.49 -22.40
C LEU A 708 -25.94 1.95 -23.69
N ARG A 709 -25.78 2.80 -24.71
CA ARG A 709 -25.08 2.41 -25.95
C ARG A 709 -23.59 2.11 -25.72
N VAL A 710 -22.91 2.92 -24.90
CA VAL A 710 -21.55 2.61 -24.41
C VAL A 710 -21.50 1.23 -23.78
N HIS A 711 -22.48 0.90 -22.93
CA HIS A 711 -22.54 -0.42 -22.31
C HIS A 711 -22.74 -1.55 -23.33
N LEU A 712 -23.62 -1.37 -24.33
CA LEU A 712 -23.79 -2.36 -25.39
C LEU A 712 -22.50 -2.62 -26.17
N LEU A 713 -21.77 -1.56 -26.55
CA LEU A 713 -20.50 -1.72 -27.24
C LEU A 713 -19.47 -2.41 -26.34
N MET A 714 -19.33 -1.96 -25.09
CA MET A 714 -18.43 -2.55 -24.11
C MET A 714 -18.70 -4.04 -23.93
N SER A 715 -19.97 -4.43 -23.73
CA SER A 715 -20.37 -5.84 -23.60
C SER A 715 -20.14 -6.63 -24.88
N ALA A 716 -20.33 -6.04 -26.06
CA ALA A 716 -20.05 -6.71 -27.32
C ALA A 716 -18.55 -6.98 -27.51
N ILE A 717 -17.68 -6.03 -27.11
CA ILE A 717 -16.22 -6.22 -27.13
C ILE A 717 -15.80 -7.29 -26.12
N GLN A 718 -16.34 -7.26 -24.90
CA GLN A 718 -16.06 -8.27 -23.87
C GLN A 718 -16.50 -9.67 -24.33
N ALA A 719 -17.65 -9.79 -24.99
CA ALA A 719 -18.16 -11.06 -25.49
C ALA A 719 -17.30 -11.63 -26.63
N CYS A 720 -16.71 -10.78 -27.48
CA CYS A 720 -15.83 -11.24 -28.56
C CYS A 720 -14.37 -11.41 -28.13
N ALA A 721 -13.95 -10.78 -27.03
CA ALA A 721 -12.62 -10.86 -26.41
C ALA A 721 -11.46 -10.82 -27.44
N PRO A 722 -11.38 -9.74 -28.25
CA PRO A 722 -10.44 -9.69 -29.36
C PRO A 722 -9.00 -9.67 -28.84
N PRO A 723 -8.09 -10.49 -29.39
CA PRO A 723 -6.68 -10.46 -28.99
C PRO A 723 -6.08 -9.07 -29.12
N GLY A 724 -5.40 -8.62 -28.07
CA GLY A 724 -4.75 -7.31 -28.01
C GLY A 724 -5.58 -6.21 -27.37
N VAL A 725 -6.91 -6.34 -27.17
CA VAL A 725 -7.64 -5.40 -26.30
C VAL A 725 -7.37 -5.76 -24.83
N GLU A 726 -6.84 -4.81 -24.07
CA GLU A 726 -6.38 -5.01 -22.69
C GLU A 726 -7.44 -4.55 -21.67
N GLU A 727 -8.01 -3.36 -21.85
CA GLU A 727 -8.94 -2.75 -20.90
C GLU A 727 -10.02 -1.92 -21.62
N LEU A 728 -11.20 -1.83 -21.00
CA LEU A 728 -12.36 -1.08 -21.49
C LEU A 728 -12.88 -0.21 -20.36
N SER A 729 -12.78 1.12 -20.51
CA SER A 729 -13.12 2.06 -19.45
C SER A 729 -14.25 3.00 -19.92
N PRO A 730 -15.47 2.85 -19.38
CA PRO A 730 -16.62 3.64 -19.80
C PRO A 730 -16.69 4.98 -19.05
N GLY A 731 -16.89 6.06 -19.79
CA GLY A 731 -17.31 7.36 -19.25
C GLY A 731 -18.82 7.56 -19.31
N VAL A 732 -19.25 8.81 -19.17
CA VAL A 732 -20.68 9.20 -19.23
C VAL A 732 -21.30 8.88 -20.60
N ARG A 733 -20.60 9.23 -21.68
CA ARG A 733 -21.05 9.06 -23.08
C ARG A 733 -19.94 8.57 -24.00
N SER A 734 -18.91 7.99 -23.40
CA SER A 734 -17.69 7.58 -24.10
C SER A 734 -17.19 6.22 -23.62
N LEU A 735 -16.37 5.58 -24.45
CA LEU A 735 -15.64 4.36 -24.12
C LEU A 735 -14.17 4.54 -24.51
N GLN A 736 -13.28 4.46 -23.54
CA GLN A 736 -11.84 4.37 -23.78
C GLN A 736 -11.48 2.89 -23.95
N VAL A 737 -10.90 2.54 -25.09
CA VAL A 737 -10.42 1.19 -25.39
C VAL A 737 -8.90 1.21 -25.34
N ARG A 738 -8.31 0.49 -24.37
CA ARG A 738 -6.87 0.28 -24.28
C ARG A 738 -6.50 -1.02 -25.00
N TYR A 739 -5.43 -0.99 -25.77
CA TYR A 739 -4.99 -2.14 -26.56
C TYR A 739 -3.47 -2.17 -26.76
N ASP A 740 -2.91 -3.37 -26.94
CA ASP A 740 -1.54 -3.57 -27.41
C ASP A 740 -1.48 -3.43 -28.94
N SER A 741 -0.95 -2.31 -29.38
CA SER A 741 -0.82 -1.97 -30.81
C SER A 741 0.01 -2.97 -31.60
N ARG A 742 0.91 -3.69 -30.94
CA ARG A 742 1.83 -4.67 -31.54
C ARG A 742 1.10 -5.98 -31.89
N ILE A 743 0.01 -6.26 -31.17
CA ILE A 743 -0.85 -7.43 -31.39
C ILE A 743 -1.99 -7.07 -32.35
N LEU A 744 -2.64 -5.92 -32.13
CA LEU A 744 -3.78 -5.44 -32.89
C LEU A 744 -3.52 -4.02 -33.38
N GLY A 745 -3.30 -3.83 -34.68
CA GLY A 745 -3.01 -2.49 -35.23
C GLY A 745 -4.23 -1.56 -35.19
N GLN A 746 -4.01 -0.24 -35.08
CA GLN A 746 -5.09 0.77 -34.95
C GLN A 746 -6.18 0.64 -36.03
N LYS A 747 -5.79 0.45 -37.30
CA LYS A 747 -6.74 0.29 -38.42
C LYS A 747 -7.58 -0.99 -38.31
N GLN A 748 -7.01 -2.06 -37.75
CA GLN A 748 -7.71 -3.31 -37.52
C GLN A 748 -8.69 -3.16 -36.35
N LEU A 749 -8.27 -2.50 -35.26
CA LEU A 749 -9.15 -2.17 -34.14
C LEU A 749 -10.34 -1.32 -34.59
N ILE A 750 -10.10 -0.23 -35.33
CA ILE A 750 -11.19 0.62 -35.83
C ILE A 750 -12.17 -0.18 -36.72
N SER A 751 -11.66 -1.00 -37.64
CA SER A 751 -12.50 -1.88 -38.47
C SER A 751 -13.37 -2.82 -37.63
N LEU A 752 -12.80 -3.41 -36.57
CA LEU A 752 -13.53 -4.27 -35.63
C LEU A 752 -14.61 -3.51 -34.88
N LEU A 753 -14.27 -2.36 -34.30
CA LEU A 753 -15.20 -1.53 -33.53
C LEU A 753 -16.38 -1.06 -34.38
N LEU A 754 -16.12 -0.63 -35.63
CA LEU A 754 -17.17 -0.24 -36.57
C LEU A 754 -18.07 -1.42 -36.96
N THR A 755 -17.51 -2.63 -37.09
CA THR A 755 -18.27 -3.84 -37.38
C THR A 755 -19.20 -4.21 -36.21
N LEU A 756 -18.69 -4.13 -34.98
CA LEU A 756 -19.49 -4.37 -33.78
C LEU A 756 -20.60 -3.32 -33.64
N GLU A 757 -20.29 -2.04 -33.88
CA GLU A 757 -21.26 -0.93 -33.82
C GLU A 757 -22.47 -1.15 -34.74
N GLN A 758 -22.25 -1.68 -35.95
CA GLN A 758 -23.31 -2.00 -36.91
C GLN A 758 -24.24 -3.13 -36.45
N GLN A 759 -23.78 -3.97 -35.53
CA GLN A 759 -24.51 -5.11 -35.00
C GLN A 759 -25.26 -4.78 -33.71
N LEU A 760 -25.03 -3.60 -33.13
CA LEU A 760 -25.72 -3.17 -31.91
C LEU A 760 -27.19 -2.83 -32.20
N GLY A 761 -28.08 -3.33 -31.34
CA GLY A 761 -29.51 -3.02 -31.38
C GLY A 761 -29.85 -1.62 -30.87
N ASP A 762 -31.15 -1.34 -30.80
CA ASP A 762 -31.70 -0.14 -30.16
C ASP A 762 -31.62 -0.28 -28.62
N VAL A 763 -31.31 0.82 -27.94
CA VAL A 763 -31.26 0.91 -26.47
C VAL A 763 -32.63 1.20 -25.85
N SER A 764 -33.64 1.56 -26.65
CA SER A 764 -34.95 2.03 -26.19
C SER A 764 -35.67 1.12 -25.20
N GLU A 765 -35.51 -0.20 -25.36
CA GLU A 765 -36.14 -1.24 -24.55
C GLU A 765 -35.13 -1.98 -23.66
N MET A 766 -33.94 -1.39 -23.49
CA MET A 766 -32.83 -2.03 -22.79
C MET A 766 -33.12 -2.11 -21.29
N LYS A 767 -32.75 -3.26 -20.72
CA LYS A 767 -32.80 -3.53 -19.28
C LYS A 767 -31.41 -3.93 -18.82
N VAL A 768 -30.91 -3.27 -17.79
CA VAL A 768 -29.61 -3.59 -17.19
C VAL A 768 -29.79 -4.04 -15.74
N PRO A 769 -29.09 -5.12 -15.31
CA PRO A 769 -29.02 -5.45 -13.90
C PRO A 769 -28.53 -4.25 -13.09
N SER A 770 -29.18 -3.99 -11.96
CA SER A 770 -28.89 -2.85 -11.10
C SER A 770 -29.05 -3.27 -9.64
N ARG A 771 -28.39 -2.58 -8.72
CA ARG A 771 -28.60 -2.75 -7.28
C ARG A 771 -28.93 -1.40 -6.66
N ILE A 772 -29.82 -1.38 -5.68
CA ILE A 772 -30.04 -0.20 -4.83
C ILE A 772 -29.17 -0.35 -3.59
N ILE A 773 -28.21 0.56 -3.41
CA ILE A 773 -27.26 0.58 -2.30
C ILE A 773 -27.69 1.68 -1.33
N TRP A 774 -28.15 1.29 -0.14
CA TRP A 774 -28.58 2.23 0.89
C TRP A 774 -27.41 2.56 1.81
N LEU A 775 -26.92 3.81 1.73
CA LEU A 775 -25.77 4.28 2.49
C LEU A 775 -26.18 5.29 3.57
N PRO A 776 -25.66 5.18 4.82
CA PRO A 776 -25.83 6.22 5.82
C PRO A 776 -25.03 7.45 5.40
N MET A 777 -25.56 8.65 5.60
CA MET A 777 -24.82 9.89 5.38
C MET A 777 -25.01 10.87 6.54
N ALA A 778 -23.89 11.38 7.06
CA ALA A 778 -23.89 12.54 7.93
C ALA A 778 -23.76 13.80 7.04
N PHE A 779 -24.75 14.69 7.13
CA PHE A 779 -24.78 15.92 6.34
C PHE A 779 -23.91 17.00 6.99
N GLU A 780 -22.99 17.60 6.21
CA GLU A 780 -22.03 18.62 6.68
C GLU A 780 -21.28 18.24 7.98
N ASP A 781 -20.80 17.00 8.06
CA ASP A 781 -19.98 16.54 9.18
C ASP A 781 -18.63 17.28 9.27
N SER A 782 -17.97 17.17 10.42
CA SER A 782 -16.75 17.94 10.70
C SER A 782 -15.61 17.72 9.69
N ALA A 783 -15.45 16.50 9.14
CA ALA A 783 -14.42 16.20 8.15
C ALA A 783 -14.70 16.89 6.80
N THR A 784 -15.97 16.92 6.39
CA THR A 784 -16.43 17.60 5.16
C THR A 784 -16.17 19.10 5.25
N LEU A 785 -16.58 19.74 6.35
CA LEU A 785 -16.37 21.17 6.56
C LEU A 785 -14.89 21.53 6.71
N GLY A 786 -14.12 20.69 7.41
CA GLY A 786 -12.67 20.87 7.58
C GLY A 786 -11.90 20.83 6.25
N ALA A 787 -12.36 20.05 5.27
CA ALA A 787 -11.76 20.06 3.92
C ALA A 787 -12.01 21.38 3.17
N VAL A 788 -13.18 22.01 3.37
CA VAL A 788 -13.48 23.34 2.80
C VAL A 788 -12.65 24.42 3.50
N GLU A 789 -12.58 24.40 4.82
CA GLU A 789 -11.75 25.33 5.62
C GLU A 789 -10.28 25.25 5.20
N ARG A 790 -9.72 24.04 5.11
CA ARG A 790 -8.35 23.83 4.61
C ARG A 790 -8.15 24.43 3.22
N TYR A 791 -9.11 24.31 2.32
CA TYR A 791 -9.02 24.92 0.98
C TYR A 791 -8.99 26.46 1.04
N GLN A 792 -9.79 27.07 1.92
CA GLN A 792 -9.80 28.53 2.11
C GLN A 792 -8.45 29.05 2.62
N GLU A 793 -7.84 28.29 3.53
CA GLU A 793 -6.55 28.64 4.14
C GLU A 793 -5.36 28.41 3.20
N THR A 794 -5.42 27.38 2.35
CA THR A 794 -4.23 26.89 1.62
C THR A 794 -4.25 27.14 0.11
N VAL A 795 -5.43 27.30 -0.51
CA VAL A 795 -5.55 27.39 -1.98
C VAL A 795 -6.24 28.67 -2.42
N ARG A 796 -7.47 28.93 -1.97
CA ARG A 796 -8.25 30.10 -2.40
C ARG A 796 -9.19 30.55 -1.30
N THR A 797 -8.91 31.73 -0.73
CA THR A 797 -9.65 32.28 0.42
C THR A 797 -11.08 32.68 0.08
N THR A 798 -11.32 33.20 -1.12
CA THR A 798 -12.63 33.67 -1.56
C THR A 798 -12.99 33.13 -2.94
N ALA A 799 -14.19 32.58 -3.05
CA ALA A 799 -14.81 32.14 -4.28
C ALA A 799 -16.33 32.11 -4.07
N PRO A 800 -17.14 32.08 -5.15
CA PRO A 800 -18.59 32.07 -4.98
C PRO A 800 -19.17 30.84 -4.26
N TRP A 801 -18.45 29.72 -4.32
CA TRP A 801 -18.79 28.50 -3.58
C TRP A 801 -18.32 28.50 -2.12
N LEU A 802 -17.67 29.58 -1.66
CA LEU A 802 -17.17 29.77 -0.31
C LEU A 802 -18.01 30.83 0.44
N PRO A 803 -18.06 30.79 1.79
CA PRO A 803 -17.38 29.85 2.69
C PRO A 803 -18.04 28.49 2.81
N ASN A 804 -19.25 28.32 2.28
CA ASN A 804 -20.02 27.08 2.40
C ASN A 804 -20.59 26.63 1.06
N ASN A 805 -20.30 25.39 0.72
CA ASN A 805 -20.65 24.76 -0.55
C ASN A 805 -22.15 24.47 -0.68
N VAL A 806 -22.82 24.08 0.41
CA VAL A 806 -24.25 23.78 0.44
C VAL A 806 -25.06 25.05 0.23
N ASP A 807 -24.67 26.15 0.88
CA ASP A 807 -25.29 27.46 0.68
C ASP A 807 -25.13 27.92 -0.77
N PHE A 808 -23.98 27.64 -1.40
CA PHE A 808 -23.80 27.89 -2.82
C PHE A 808 -24.74 27.07 -3.71
N ILE A 809 -24.85 25.76 -3.46
CA ILE A 809 -25.79 24.88 -4.18
C ILE A 809 -27.23 25.39 -4.00
N GLN A 810 -27.60 25.85 -2.81
CA GLN A 810 -28.93 26.43 -2.55
C GLN A 810 -29.20 27.65 -3.45
N ARG A 811 -28.26 28.60 -3.51
CA ARG A 811 -28.41 29.83 -4.30
C ARG A 811 -28.47 29.57 -5.80
N ILE A 812 -27.52 28.82 -6.34
CA ILE A 812 -27.41 28.60 -7.80
C ILE A 812 -28.58 27.80 -8.37
N ASN A 813 -29.27 27.02 -7.54
CA ASN A 813 -30.46 26.27 -7.94
C ASN A 813 -31.78 27.00 -7.64
N GLY A 814 -31.74 28.20 -7.06
CA GLY A 814 -32.94 28.97 -6.72
C GLY A 814 -33.80 28.31 -5.65
N LEU A 815 -33.19 27.51 -4.76
CA LEU A 815 -33.88 26.88 -3.65
C LEU A 815 -34.16 27.92 -2.55
N SER A 816 -35.30 27.78 -1.87
CA SER A 816 -35.79 28.80 -0.93
C SER A 816 -35.06 28.84 0.41
N HIS A 817 -34.48 27.70 0.84
CA HIS A 817 -33.72 27.55 2.08
C HIS A 817 -32.75 26.36 1.97
N ARG A 818 -31.71 26.34 2.80
CA ARG A 818 -30.59 25.38 2.71
C ARG A 818 -31.02 23.92 2.91
N GLU A 819 -32.02 23.68 3.77
CA GLU A 819 -32.49 22.33 4.08
C GLU A 819 -33.09 21.63 2.85
N GLN A 820 -33.56 22.37 1.85
CA GLN A 820 -34.02 21.77 0.59
C GLN A 820 -32.89 21.05 -0.16
N VAL A 821 -31.63 21.45 0.03
CA VAL A 821 -30.48 20.75 -0.56
C VAL A 821 -30.36 19.35 0.03
N SER A 822 -30.46 19.22 1.36
CA SER A 822 -30.38 17.92 2.03
C SER A 822 -31.60 17.05 1.70
N GLU A 823 -32.81 17.64 1.66
CA GLU A 823 -34.03 16.94 1.24
C GLU A 823 -33.90 16.35 -0.18
N VAL A 824 -33.37 17.11 -1.14
CA VAL A 824 -33.13 16.62 -2.50
C VAL A 824 -32.11 15.48 -2.49
N ILE A 825 -31.02 15.61 -1.74
CA ILE A 825 -29.97 14.59 -1.66
C ILE A 825 -30.51 13.26 -1.08
N PHE A 826 -31.28 13.31 0.00
CA PHE A 826 -31.84 12.11 0.63
C PHE A 826 -32.99 11.49 -0.16
N ASN A 827 -33.70 12.26 -0.98
CA ASN A 827 -34.79 11.73 -1.82
C ASN A 827 -34.32 11.24 -3.20
N ALA A 828 -33.08 11.56 -3.60
CA ALA A 828 -32.53 11.14 -4.87
C ALA A 828 -32.20 9.64 -4.93
N SER A 829 -32.27 9.09 -6.14
CA SER A 829 -31.69 7.80 -6.51
C SER A 829 -30.61 8.06 -7.55
N TYR A 830 -29.35 7.85 -7.18
CA TYR A 830 -28.19 8.22 -8.00
C TYR A 830 -27.70 7.02 -8.81
N LEU A 831 -27.99 7.01 -10.11
CA LEU A 831 -27.53 5.98 -11.04
C LEU A 831 -26.05 6.19 -11.38
N ILE A 832 -25.22 5.19 -11.12
CA ILE A 832 -23.78 5.21 -11.40
C ILE A 832 -23.54 5.04 -12.90
N LEU A 833 -22.91 6.03 -13.52
CA LEU A 833 -22.54 6.02 -14.93
C LEU A 833 -21.10 5.53 -15.14
N GLY A 834 -20.18 6.00 -14.31
CA GLY A 834 -18.76 5.63 -14.34
C GLY A 834 -18.21 5.45 -12.92
N LEU A 835 -17.02 4.87 -12.83
CA LEU A 835 -16.26 4.73 -11.59
C LEU A 835 -14.88 5.39 -11.78
N GLY A 836 -14.19 5.68 -10.68
CA GLY A 836 -12.90 6.37 -10.72
C GLY A 836 -12.98 7.89 -10.81
N ASP A 837 -14.06 8.53 -10.32
CA ASP A 837 -14.25 10.00 -10.23
C ASP A 837 -14.26 10.52 -8.76
N VAL A 838 -13.14 10.64 -8.06
CA VAL A 838 -11.80 10.25 -8.53
C VAL A 838 -11.17 9.17 -7.66
N TYR A 839 -10.58 8.17 -8.32
CA TYR A 839 -9.91 6.98 -7.77
C TYR A 839 -10.79 5.95 -7.05
N LEU A 840 -10.30 4.71 -7.01
CA LEU A 840 -10.74 3.61 -6.12
C LEU A 840 -12.26 3.41 -6.01
N GLY A 841 -12.94 3.30 -7.15
CA GLY A 841 -14.38 3.04 -7.21
C GLY A 841 -15.25 4.25 -6.91
N ALA A 842 -14.69 5.45 -6.79
CA ALA A 842 -15.46 6.69 -6.63
C ALA A 842 -16.43 6.85 -7.81
N PRO A 843 -17.75 6.95 -7.57
CA PRO A 843 -18.72 6.95 -8.65
C PRO A 843 -18.85 8.33 -9.30
N CYS A 844 -19.02 8.37 -10.61
CA CYS A 844 -19.70 9.48 -11.29
C CYS A 844 -21.16 9.07 -11.47
N ALA A 845 -22.05 9.55 -10.59
CA ALA A 845 -23.45 9.17 -10.55
C ALA A 845 -24.38 10.34 -10.83
N VAL A 846 -25.59 10.08 -11.32
CA VAL A 846 -26.59 11.12 -11.59
C VAL A 846 -27.97 10.73 -11.07
N PRO A 847 -28.76 11.66 -10.54
CA PRO A 847 -30.14 11.39 -10.20
C PRO A 847 -30.98 10.89 -11.39
N VAL A 848 -31.68 9.77 -11.18
CA VAL A 848 -32.62 9.18 -12.15
C VAL A 848 -33.76 10.17 -12.46
N ASP A 849 -34.27 10.86 -11.45
CA ASP A 849 -35.24 11.95 -11.58
C ASP A 849 -34.51 13.27 -11.92
N PRO A 850 -34.77 13.90 -13.09
CA PRO A 850 -34.15 15.16 -13.46
C PRO A 850 -34.40 16.31 -12.49
N ARG A 851 -35.47 16.26 -11.67
CA ARG A 851 -35.78 17.29 -10.66
C ARG A 851 -34.85 17.25 -9.45
N HIS A 852 -34.08 16.18 -9.29
CA HIS A 852 -33.09 16.05 -8.22
C HIS A 852 -31.66 16.41 -8.67
N ARG A 853 -31.48 16.82 -9.93
CA ARG A 853 -30.17 17.20 -10.49
C ARG A 853 -29.81 18.62 -10.05
N LEU A 854 -29.21 18.73 -8.88
CA LEU A 854 -28.67 19.99 -8.38
C LEU A 854 -27.49 20.43 -9.25
N LEU A 855 -27.56 21.63 -9.84
CA LEU A 855 -26.47 22.24 -10.59
C LEU A 855 -25.44 22.82 -9.63
N SER A 856 -24.18 22.71 -10.01
CA SER A 856 -23.05 23.19 -9.23
C SER A 856 -21.84 23.40 -10.13
N SER A 857 -20.89 24.25 -9.71
CA SER A 857 -19.59 24.36 -10.37
C SER A 857 -18.58 23.37 -9.77
N LYS A 858 -17.61 22.93 -10.58
CA LYS A 858 -16.39 22.31 -10.03
C LYS A 858 -15.47 23.43 -9.50
N TYR A 859 -14.70 23.15 -8.45
CA TYR A 859 -13.72 24.07 -7.86
C TYR A 859 -12.71 24.58 -8.90
N ASN A 860 -12.31 25.85 -8.77
CA ASN A 860 -11.27 26.45 -9.60
C ASN A 860 -10.25 27.27 -8.77
N PRO A 861 -9.01 26.78 -8.57
CA PRO A 861 -8.52 25.44 -8.89
C PRO A 861 -9.10 24.38 -7.92
N ALA A 862 -8.99 23.09 -8.29
CA ALA A 862 -9.42 21.96 -7.47
C ALA A 862 -8.69 21.87 -6.13
N ARG A 863 -9.31 21.22 -5.13
CA ARG A 863 -8.69 20.97 -3.81
C ARG A 863 -7.55 19.97 -3.93
N THR A 864 -6.57 20.10 -3.06
CA THR A 864 -5.46 19.15 -2.88
C THR A 864 -5.79 18.01 -1.91
N PHE A 865 -6.84 18.16 -1.09
CA PHE A 865 -7.27 17.18 -0.10
C PHE A 865 -8.79 17.16 0.09
N THR A 866 -9.35 15.96 0.23
CA THR A 866 -10.75 15.62 0.54
C THR A 866 -10.70 14.31 1.32
N ALA A 867 -11.47 14.19 2.41
CA ALA A 867 -11.46 13.00 3.24
C ALA A 867 -12.19 11.82 2.59
N GLU A 868 -11.73 10.60 2.87
CA GLU A 868 -12.38 9.35 2.46
C GLU A 868 -13.86 9.29 2.90
N GLY A 869 -14.72 8.84 1.99
CA GLY A 869 -16.18 8.74 2.17
C GLY A 869 -16.93 10.05 1.96
N THR A 870 -16.25 11.18 1.71
CA THR A 870 -16.93 12.46 1.46
C THR A 870 -17.81 12.37 0.21
N VAL A 871 -19.01 12.93 0.27
CA VAL A 871 -19.97 13.04 -0.83
C VAL A 871 -19.86 14.45 -1.42
N GLY A 872 -19.77 14.53 -2.75
CA GLY A 872 -19.67 15.79 -3.49
C GLY A 872 -20.63 15.90 -4.66
N ILE A 873 -20.99 17.13 -5.03
CA ILE A 873 -21.82 17.47 -6.20
C ILE A 873 -21.02 18.40 -7.13
N GLY A 874 -20.86 18.02 -8.40
CA GLY A 874 -20.07 18.76 -9.40
C GLY A 874 -20.77 18.73 -10.76
N GLY A 875 -21.09 19.89 -11.32
CA GLY A 875 -22.06 19.94 -12.41
C GLY A 875 -23.41 19.46 -11.89
N MET A 876 -23.93 18.38 -12.47
CA MET A 876 -25.12 17.66 -11.99
C MET A 876 -24.82 16.26 -11.44
N TYR A 877 -23.54 15.93 -11.29
CA TYR A 877 -23.07 14.62 -10.88
C TYR A 877 -22.80 14.57 -9.38
N MET A 878 -22.99 13.39 -8.81
CA MET A 878 -22.63 13.05 -7.45
C MET A 878 -21.42 12.12 -7.46
N CYS A 879 -20.49 12.35 -6.54
CA CYS A 879 -19.37 11.46 -6.27
C CYS A 879 -19.27 11.09 -4.78
N ILE A 880 -18.65 9.95 -4.50
CA ILE A 880 -18.20 9.54 -3.17
C ILE A 880 -16.70 9.28 -3.26
N TYR A 881 -15.89 10.03 -2.52
CA TYR A 881 -14.44 9.90 -2.55
C TYR A 881 -14.00 8.58 -1.89
N GLY A 882 -13.46 7.63 -2.68
CA GLY A 882 -13.08 6.29 -2.17
C GLY A 882 -11.86 6.26 -1.25
N MET A 883 -11.17 7.39 -1.12
CA MET A 883 -9.94 7.56 -0.36
C MET A 883 -9.64 9.04 -0.12
N ASP A 884 -8.70 9.32 0.78
CA ASP A 884 -8.15 10.66 0.93
C ASP A 884 -7.48 11.10 -0.37
N SER A 885 -8.00 12.16 -1.00
CA SER A 885 -7.63 12.48 -2.38
C SER A 885 -7.89 13.95 -2.74
N PRO A 886 -7.22 14.48 -3.80
CA PRO A 886 -7.62 15.74 -4.44
C PRO A 886 -9.06 15.65 -4.97
N GLY A 887 -9.75 16.79 -5.08
CA GLY A 887 -11.15 16.78 -5.51
C GLY A 887 -11.67 18.12 -6.02
N GLY A 888 -12.55 18.07 -7.03
CA GLY A 888 -13.15 19.24 -7.65
C GLY A 888 -14.62 19.48 -7.31
N TYR A 889 -15.32 18.55 -6.67
CA TYR A 889 -16.77 18.63 -6.47
C TYR A 889 -17.12 19.44 -5.21
N GLN A 890 -18.29 20.09 -5.17
CA GLN A 890 -18.80 20.79 -4.00
C GLN A 890 -19.21 19.79 -2.91
N LEU A 891 -18.61 19.90 -1.73
CA LEU A 891 -18.78 18.95 -0.63
C LEU A 891 -20.09 19.16 0.13
N VAL A 892 -20.81 18.06 0.45
CA VAL A 892 -22.14 18.11 1.09
C VAL A 892 -22.28 17.23 2.35
N GLY A 893 -21.46 16.20 2.52
CA GLY A 893 -21.51 15.31 3.69
C GLY A 893 -20.55 14.12 3.54
N ARG A 894 -20.65 13.13 4.42
CA ARG A 894 -19.78 11.93 4.41
C ARG A 894 -20.56 10.64 4.67
N THR A 895 -20.09 9.54 4.09
CA THR A 895 -20.70 8.21 4.16
C THR A 895 -19.66 7.12 4.53
N LEU A 896 -20.00 5.84 4.34
CA LEU A 896 -19.14 4.68 4.60
C LEU A 896 -18.01 4.58 3.56
N PRO A 897 -16.90 3.88 3.91
CA PRO A 897 -15.86 3.55 2.93
C PRO A 897 -16.43 2.65 1.83
N ILE A 898 -16.36 3.12 0.58
CA ILE A 898 -16.75 2.35 -0.61
C ILE A 898 -15.62 1.47 -1.16
N TRP A 899 -14.45 1.50 -0.50
CA TRP A 899 -13.28 0.68 -0.79
C TRP A 899 -12.84 -0.10 0.46
N ASN A 900 -12.84 -1.43 0.39
CA ASN A 900 -12.39 -2.30 1.48
C ASN A 900 -11.06 -2.96 1.15
N LYS A 901 -9.97 -2.29 1.54
CA LYS A 901 -8.59 -2.66 1.20
C LYS A 901 -8.25 -4.13 1.44
N PHE A 902 -8.72 -4.71 2.56
CA PHE A 902 -8.36 -6.06 3.00
C PHE A 902 -9.51 -7.07 2.87
N LEU A 903 -10.63 -6.69 2.22
CA LEU A 903 -11.80 -7.55 2.00
C LEU A 903 -12.33 -8.25 3.26
N LYS A 904 -12.35 -7.53 4.40
CA LYS A 904 -12.88 -8.05 5.68
C LYS A 904 -14.41 -8.11 5.71
N ASN A 905 -15.08 -7.33 4.86
CA ASN A 905 -16.54 -7.30 4.79
C ASN A 905 -17.04 -8.10 3.59
N GLU A 906 -17.89 -9.09 3.84
CA GLU A 906 -18.44 -10.01 2.84
C GLU A 906 -19.36 -9.35 1.79
N GLN A 907 -19.78 -8.11 1.99
CA GLN A 907 -20.55 -7.36 0.99
C GLN A 907 -19.70 -6.87 -0.18
N PHE A 908 -18.37 -6.95 -0.06
CA PHE A 908 -17.42 -6.80 -1.15
C PHE A 908 -17.19 -8.17 -1.79
N ALA A 909 -17.17 -8.23 -3.12
CA ALA A 909 -16.93 -9.50 -3.79
C ALA A 909 -15.46 -9.95 -3.62
N ALA A 910 -15.23 -11.26 -3.71
CA ALA A 910 -13.89 -11.82 -3.57
C ALA A 910 -12.95 -11.19 -4.62
N SER A 911 -11.81 -10.66 -4.17
CA SER A 911 -10.83 -9.93 -4.98
C SER A 911 -11.29 -8.58 -5.57
N GLU A 912 -12.48 -8.09 -5.22
CA GLU A 912 -13.02 -6.79 -5.66
C GLU A 912 -13.16 -5.84 -4.45
N PRO A 913 -12.14 -5.03 -4.12
CA PRO A 913 -12.20 -4.10 -2.99
C PRO A 913 -13.17 -2.94 -3.18
N TRP A 914 -13.78 -2.74 -4.35
CA TRP A 914 -14.78 -1.69 -4.59
C TRP A 914 -16.20 -2.21 -4.35
N LEU A 915 -17.03 -1.43 -3.66
CA LEU A 915 -18.42 -1.79 -3.35
C LEU A 915 -19.36 -1.60 -4.56
N LEU A 916 -19.16 -0.49 -5.27
CA LEU A 916 -20.09 0.05 -6.25
C LEU A 916 -19.80 -0.46 -7.66
N ARG A 917 -20.86 -0.67 -8.46
CA ARG A 917 -20.78 -1.18 -9.83
C ARG A 917 -21.52 -0.25 -10.79
N PHE A 918 -21.19 -0.35 -12.09
CA PHE A 918 -21.93 0.37 -13.12
C PHE A 918 -23.42 0.06 -13.04
N PHE A 919 -24.25 1.10 -13.17
CA PHE A 919 -25.71 1.04 -13.07
C PHE A 919 -26.28 0.68 -11.70
N ASP A 920 -25.47 0.58 -10.64
CA ASP A 920 -26.03 0.65 -9.29
C ASP A 920 -26.71 2.00 -9.05
N GLN A 921 -27.63 2.03 -8.11
CA GLN A 921 -28.35 3.19 -7.64
C GLN A 921 -27.99 3.43 -6.18
N VAL A 922 -27.30 4.53 -5.88
CA VAL A 922 -27.01 4.92 -4.50
C VAL A 922 -28.18 5.73 -3.95
N ARG A 923 -28.62 5.40 -2.73
CA ARG A 923 -29.60 6.17 -1.96
C ARG A 923 -29.06 6.42 -0.56
N PHE A 924 -29.18 7.65 -0.09
CA PHE A 924 -28.71 8.01 1.25
C PHE A 924 -29.85 8.00 2.27
N TYR A 925 -29.53 7.66 3.51
CA TYR A 925 -30.39 7.90 4.66
C TYR A 925 -29.64 8.67 5.74
N PRO A 926 -30.30 9.59 6.48
CA PRO A 926 -29.63 10.47 7.42
C PRO A 926 -29.18 9.72 8.68
N VAL A 927 -27.95 10.00 9.13
CA VAL A 927 -27.42 9.61 10.45
C VAL A 927 -26.67 10.80 11.07
N SER A 928 -26.45 10.78 12.38
CA SER A 928 -25.52 11.71 13.02
C SER A 928 -24.06 11.36 12.73
N GLU A 929 -23.16 12.34 12.88
CA GLU A 929 -21.70 12.11 12.71
C GLU A 929 -21.17 11.04 13.69
N ALA A 930 -21.64 11.02 14.93
CA ALA A 930 -21.24 10.04 15.92
C ALA A 930 -21.69 8.61 15.56
N GLU A 931 -22.91 8.45 15.03
CA GLU A 931 -23.39 7.17 14.52
C GLU A 931 -22.60 6.73 13.29
N LEU A 932 -22.30 7.66 12.39
CA LEU A 932 -21.52 7.37 11.19
C LEU A 932 -20.12 6.86 11.54
N GLU A 933 -19.44 7.45 12.52
CA GLU A 933 -18.07 7.04 12.89
C GLU A 933 -18.02 5.59 13.40
N VAL A 934 -19.00 5.18 14.21
CA VAL A 934 -19.13 3.78 14.66
C VAL A 934 -19.41 2.87 13.47
N LEU A 935 -20.36 3.24 12.61
CA LEU A 935 -20.72 2.46 11.43
C LEU A 935 -19.55 2.32 10.45
N ARG A 936 -18.69 3.34 10.31
CA ARG A 936 -17.52 3.31 9.42
C ARG A 936 -16.51 2.24 9.86
N GLU A 937 -16.18 2.18 11.14
CA GLU A 937 -15.27 1.15 11.67
C GLU A 937 -15.89 -0.25 11.63
N ASP A 938 -17.16 -0.39 12.03
CA ASP A 938 -17.85 -1.67 12.00
C ASP A 938 -18.03 -2.19 10.57
N PHE A 939 -18.34 -1.32 9.61
CA PHE A 939 -18.46 -1.70 8.20
C PHE A 939 -17.10 -2.10 7.61
N ARG A 940 -16.02 -1.38 7.93
CA ARG A 940 -14.66 -1.71 7.45
C ARG A 940 -14.22 -3.09 7.90
N GLU A 941 -14.55 -3.46 9.13
CA GLU A 941 -14.17 -4.72 9.76
C GLU A 941 -15.22 -5.84 9.61
N GLY A 942 -16.28 -5.62 8.81
CA GLY A 942 -17.31 -6.63 8.54
C GLY A 942 -18.29 -6.90 9.69
N ARG A 943 -18.31 -6.05 10.74
CA ARG A 943 -19.24 -6.12 11.88
C ARG A 943 -20.59 -5.47 11.60
N ALA A 944 -20.65 -4.56 10.63
CA ALA A 944 -21.89 -3.94 10.15
C ALA A 944 -22.12 -4.24 8.67
N GLN A 945 -23.40 -4.33 8.30
CA GLN A 945 -23.85 -4.52 6.93
C GLN A 945 -24.86 -3.44 6.54
N ILE A 946 -24.90 -3.12 5.25
CA ILE A 946 -25.87 -2.20 4.65
C ILE A 946 -26.92 -2.97 3.82
N THR A 947 -28.04 -2.33 3.53
CA THR A 947 -29.06 -2.88 2.64
C THR A 947 -28.62 -2.75 1.18
N ILE A 948 -28.57 -3.88 0.48
CA ILE A 948 -28.33 -3.97 -0.97
C ILE A 948 -29.50 -4.72 -1.59
N GLU A 949 -30.27 -4.06 -2.44
CA GLU A 949 -31.45 -4.64 -3.11
C GLU A 949 -31.15 -4.90 -4.59
N SER A 950 -31.24 -6.15 -5.04
CA SER A 950 -31.16 -6.47 -6.46
C SER A 950 -32.39 -5.97 -7.21
N THR A 951 -32.18 -5.27 -8.31
CA THR A 951 -33.24 -4.73 -9.17
C THR A 951 -32.80 -4.74 -10.65
N VAL A 952 -33.59 -4.11 -11.51
CA VAL A 952 -33.30 -3.90 -12.92
C VAL A 952 -33.59 -2.44 -13.25
N PHE A 953 -32.64 -1.75 -13.88
CA PHE A 953 -32.92 -0.44 -14.47
C PHE A 953 -33.53 -0.67 -15.85
N ASP A 954 -34.83 -0.39 -15.98
CA ASP A 954 -35.61 -0.51 -17.20
C ASP A 954 -35.69 0.85 -17.91
N PHE A 955 -35.04 0.96 -19.06
CA PHE A 955 -34.98 2.25 -19.76
C PHE A 955 -36.32 2.64 -20.40
N ALA A 956 -37.15 1.67 -20.79
CA ALA A 956 -38.48 1.96 -21.31
C ALA A 956 -39.39 2.54 -20.21
N GLU A 957 -39.31 1.98 -19.01
CA GLU A 957 -40.00 2.50 -17.82
C GLU A 957 -39.51 3.92 -17.46
N HIS A 958 -38.19 4.14 -17.47
CA HIS A 958 -37.62 5.47 -17.23
C HIS A 958 -38.10 6.51 -18.24
N ARG A 959 -38.13 6.16 -19.53
CA ARG A 959 -38.68 7.03 -20.56
C ARG A 959 -40.16 7.35 -20.34
N GLN A 960 -40.97 6.36 -19.94
CA GLN A 960 -42.37 6.60 -19.62
C GLN A 960 -42.50 7.55 -18.42
N PHE A 961 -41.69 7.36 -17.38
CA PHE A 961 -41.62 8.28 -16.24
C PHE A 961 -41.27 9.71 -16.66
N LEU A 962 -40.29 9.90 -17.56
CA LEU A 962 -39.94 11.22 -18.09
C LEU A 962 -41.11 11.85 -18.86
N ALA A 963 -41.85 11.07 -19.65
CA ALA A 963 -43.02 11.55 -20.39
C ALA A 963 -44.17 11.95 -19.45
N ASP A 964 -44.47 11.12 -18.44
CA ASP A 964 -45.53 11.35 -17.46
C ASP A 964 -45.26 12.58 -16.58
N ASN A 965 -43.98 12.91 -16.36
CA ASN A 965 -43.54 14.04 -15.53
C ASN A 965 -42.99 15.23 -16.33
N ALA A 966 -43.13 15.24 -17.66
CA ALA A 966 -42.45 16.19 -18.55
C ALA A 966 -42.68 17.66 -18.17
N GLN A 967 -43.92 18.03 -17.82
CA GLN A 967 -44.24 19.40 -17.40
C GLN A 967 -43.54 19.79 -16.09
N SER A 968 -43.61 18.92 -15.07
CA SER A 968 -42.96 19.18 -13.77
C SER A 968 -41.44 19.28 -13.89
N ILE A 969 -40.83 18.47 -14.76
CA ILE A 969 -39.39 18.53 -15.07
C ILE A 969 -39.04 19.84 -15.77
N ALA A 970 -39.85 20.27 -16.75
CA ALA A 970 -39.63 21.51 -17.48
C ALA A 970 -39.73 22.74 -16.56
N ASP A 971 -40.75 22.79 -15.69
CA ASP A 971 -40.94 23.87 -14.73
C ASP A 971 -39.74 23.98 -13.77
N PHE A 972 -39.26 22.85 -13.25
CA PHE A 972 -38.07 22.79 -12.39
C PHE A 972 -36.82 23.31 -13.11
N ARG A 973 -36.56 22.83 -14.33
CA ARG A 973 -35.39 23.25 -15.11
C ARG A 973 -35.44 24.74 -15.46
N GLN A 974 -36.61 25.28 -15.78
CA GLN A 974 -36.76 26.71 -16.08
C GLN A 974 -36.46 27.58 -14.85
N HIS A 975 -36.97 27.18 -13.68
CA HIS A 975 -36.68 27.87 -12.41
C HIS A 975 -35.18 27.81 -12.08
N GLN A 976 -34.58 26.63 -12.18
CA GLN A 976 -33.16 26.41 -11.96
C GLN A 976 -32.28 27.20 -12.93
N ALA A 977 -32.60 27.23 -14.23
CA ALA A 977 -31.86 28.00 -15.23
C ALA A 977 -31.88 29.51 -14.95
N SER A 978 -33.04 30.04 -14.52
CA SER A 978 -33.17 31.45 -14.17
C SER A 978 -32.30 31.83 -12.96
N ALA A 979 -32.22 30.95 -11.95
CA ALA A 979 -31.35 31.14 -10.79
C ALA A 979 -29.87 31.02 -11.15
N PHE A 980 -29.53 30.05 -12.01
CA PHE A 980 -28.17 29.84 -12.51
C PHE A 980 -27.66 31.08 -13.26
N GLU A 981 -28.45 31.63 -14.18
CA GLU A 981 -28.09 32.84 -14.93
C GLU A 981 -27.88 34.05 -14.01
N ALA A 982 -28.72 34.19 -12.98
CA ALA A 982 -28.60 35.26 -12.00
C ALA A 982 -27.32 35.15 -11.17
N GLU A 983 -27.00 33.94 -10.68
CA GLU A 983 -25.79 33.67 -9.88
C GLU A 983 -24.52 33.85 -10.74
N VAL A 984 -24.49 33.33 -11.97
CA VAL A 984 -23.35 33.53 -12.90
C VAL A 984 -23.14 35.01 -13.22
N SER A 985 -24.22 35.78 -13.41
CA SER A 985 -24.14 37.21 -13.68
C SER A 985 -23.57 37.99 -12.47
N LEU A 986 -23.95 37.59 -11.26
CA LEU A 986 -23.42 38.18 -10.02
C LEU A 986 -21.90 37.97 -9.92
N TRP A 987 -21.43 36.77 -10.27
CA TRP A 987 -20.00 36.45 -10.21
C TRP A 987 -19.16 37.20 -11.22
N GLN A 988 -19.65 37.35 -12.45
CA GLN A 988 -18.97 38.14 -13.47
C GLN A 988 -18.79 39.60 -12.99
N GLN A 989 -19.81 40.15 -12.32
CA GLN A 989 -19.74 41.50 -11.75
C GLN A 989 -18.77 41.60 -10.56
N GLU A 990 -18.64 40.55 -9.75
CA GLU A 990 -17.69 40.49 -8.64
C GLU A 990 -16.24 40.27 -9.09
N GLU A 991 -16.01 39.45 -10.13
CA GLU A 991 -14.68 39.26 -10.74
C GLU A 991 -14.20 40.53 -11.47
N ASP A 992 -15.10 41.26 -12.13
CA ASP A 992 -14.79 42.55 -12.75
C ASP A 992 -14.52 43.66 -11.72
N ALA A 993 -15.02 43.51 -10.48
CA ALA A 993 -14.85 44.48 -9.39
C ALA A 993 -13.60 44.20 -8.50
N ALA A 994 -12.92 43.07 -8.67
CA ALA A 994 -11.75 42.70 -7.88
C ALA A 994 -10.48 43.43 -8.38
N PRO A 995 -9.73 44.15 -7.52
CA PRO A 995 -8.48 44.76 -7.93
C PRO A 995 -7.43 43.71 -8.32
N LEU A 996 -6.77 43.91 -9.46
CA LEU A 996 -5.55 43.20 -9.84
C LEU A 996 -4.45 43.47 -8.81
N THR A 997 -4.24 42.58 -7.85
CA THR A 997 -3.07 42.65 -6.96
C THR A 997 -1.90 41.88 -7.58
N SER A 998 -1.16 42.58 -8.44
CA SER A 998 0.22 42.26 -8.77
C SER A 998 1.09 43.46 -8.43
N GLU A 999 1.97 43.32 -7.43
CA GLU A 999 3.36 43.79 -7.45
C GLU A 999 4.04 43.53 -6.10
N GLU A 1000 4.93 42.53 -6.14
CA GLU A 1000 6.29 42.52 -5.59
C GLU A 1000 6.64 43.50 -4.45
N ASN A 1001 6.77 42.97 -3.23
CA ASN A 1001 7.72 43.51 -2.27
C ASN A 1001 9.06 42.76 -2.41
N LEU A 1002 9.91 43.26 -3.30
CA LEU A 1002 11.33 42.89 -3.36
C LEU A 1002 12.02 43.40 -2.08
N CYS A 1003 12.41 42.49 -1.19
CA CYS A 1003 13.39 42.82 -0.16
C CYS A 1003 14.79 42.88 -0.83
N PRO A 1004 15.58 43.93 -0.61
CA PRO A 1004 16.84 44.15 -1.34
C PRO A 1004 17.90 43.08 -0.99
N PRO A 1005 18.81 42.72 -1.92
CA PRO A 1005 19.92 41.82 -1.65
C PRO A 1005 21.04 42.59 -0.92
N LEU A 1006 21.47 42.12 0.26
CA LEU A 1006 22.62 42.71 0.96
C LEU A 1006 23.52 41.68 1.65
N THR A 1007 24.75 41.66 1.14
CA THR A 1007 26.10 41.44 1.71
C THR A 1007 26.36 40.49 2.87
N ASP A 1008 27.42 39.71 2.64
CA ASP A 1008 28.14 38.74 3.46
C ASP A 1008 28.39 39.19 4.91
N ASP A 1009 27.89 38.39 5.86
CA ASP A 1009 27.84 38.76 7.29
C ASP A 1009 27.98 37.50 8.17
N GLY A 1010 28.98 36.65 7.92
CA GLY A 1010 29.53 35.63 8.83
C GLY A 1010 28.59 34.53 9.39
N ALA A 1011 27.30 34.58 9.11
CA ALA A 1011 26.27 33.65 9.56
C ALA A 1011 25.94 32.62 8.47
N LEU A 1012 25.67 31.37 8.84
CA LEU A 1012 25.40 30.27 7.92
C LEU A 1012 24.01 30.47 7.25
N PRO A 1013 23.93 30.70 5.92
CA PRO A 1013 22.65 30.79 5.23
C PRO A 1013 22.02 29.40 5.09
N ILE A 1014 20.77 29.27 5.52
CA ILE A 1014 19.94 28.10 5.22
C ILE A 1014 19.12 28.44 3.99
N SER A 1015 19.36 27.70 2.92
CA SER A 1015 18.75 27.97 1.61
C SER A 1015 17.61 27.02 1.33
N ALA A 1016 16.71 27.42 0.43
CA ALA A 1016 15.72 26.52 -0.13
C ALA A 1016 16.45 25.43 -0.91
N ASP A 1017 16.06 24.17 -0.67
CA ASP A 1017 16.66 23.04 -1.36
C ASP A 1017 15.96 22.76 -2.70
N MET A 1018 14.80 23.37 -2.98
CA MET A 1018 13.98 23.09 -4.16
C MET A 1018 13.03 24.24 -4.51
N ASN A 1019 12.44 24.18 -5.72
CA ASN A 1019 11.36 25.08 -6.09
C ASN A 1019 10.11 24.76 -5.27
N GLY A 1020 9.48 25.75 -4.66
CA GLY A 1020 8.27 25.56 -3.87
C GLY A 1020 7.67 26.87 -3.39
N ASN A 1021 6.71 26.80 -2.47
CA ASN A 1021 6.10 27.95 -1.82
C ASN A 1021 6.29 27.85 -0.30
N ILE A 1022 6.72 28.92 0.39
CA ILE A 1022 6.84 28.89 1.85
C ILE A 1022 5.44 28.69 2.43
N TRP A 1023 5.23 27.60 3.17
CA TRP A 1023 3.98 27.40 3.91
C TRP A 1023 4.09 28.01 5.31
N LYS A 1024 5.00 27.49 6.15
CA LYS A 1024 5.12 27.94 7.54
C LYS A 1024 6.58 28.22 7.87
N VAL A 1025 6.77 29.23 8.70
CA VAL A 1025 8.04 29.47 9.38
C VAL A 1025 7.85 29.05 10.83
N LEU A 1026 8.59 28.03 11.29
CA LEU A 1026 8.39 27.39 12.59
C LEU A 1026 9.19 28.06 13.72
N VAL A 1027 10.16 28.89 13.35
CA VAL A 1027 11.10 29.56 14.28
C VAL A 1027 11.00 31.07 14.17
N LYS A 1028 11.53 31.79 15.16
CA LYS A 1028 11.63 33.25 15.18
C LYS A 1028 13.08 33.68 15.34
N PRO A 1029 13.46 34.88 14.86
CA PRO A 1029 14.76 35.46 15.18
C PRO A 1029 15.00 35.49 16.69
N GLY A 1030 16.12 34.92 17.13
CA GLY A 1030 16.52 34.79 18.53
C GLY A 1030 16.41 33.38 19.11
N ASP A 1031 15.69 32.47 18.46
CA ASP A 1031 15.49 31.08 18.93
C ASP A 1031 16.79 30.26 18.83
N GLU A 1032 17.06 29.41 19.81
CA GLU A 1032 18.10 28.38 19.73
C GLU A 1032 17.53 27.13 19.06
N VAL A 1033 18.26 26.58 18.08
CA VAL A 1033 17.85 25.39 17.32
C VAL A 1033 18.91 24.30 17.40
N ALA A 1034 18.48 23.06 17.52
CA ALA A 1034 19.36 21.89 17.46
C ALA A 1034 19.64 21.49 16.00
N ALA A 1035 20.79 20.82 15.76
CA ALA A 1035 21.04 20.19 14.46
C ALA A 1035 19.92 19.18 14.14
N GLY A 1036 19.36 19.26 12.93
CA GLY A 1036 18.22 18.45 12.49
C GLY A 1036 16.85 18.99 12.93
N GLN A 1037 16.76 20.13 13.63
CA GLN A 1037 15.47 20.72 13.99
C GLN A 1037 14.80 21.36 12.75
N PRO A 1038 13.50 21.13 12.50
CA PRO A 1038 12.80 21.76 11.38
C PRO A 1038 12.61 23.26 11.60
N LEU A 1039 12.92 24.06 10.59
CA LEU A 1039 12.94 25.53 10.65
C LEU A 1039 11.81 26.16 9.83
N ILE A 1040 11.63 25.69 8.60
CA ILE A 1040 10.65 26.21 7.63
C ILE A 1040 9.98 25.02 6.96
N VAL A 1041 8.69 25.11 6.70
CA VAL A 1041 7.94 24.17 5.87
C VAL A 1041 7.68 24.82 4.51
N VAL A 1042 8.13 24.16 3.45
CA VAL A 1042 7.90 24.53 2.06
C VAL A 1042 6.88 23.56 1.46
N GLU A 1043 5.87 24.09 0.78
CA GLU A 1043 5.00 23.32 -0.09
C GLU A 1043 5.67 23.14 -1.45
N ALA A 1044 6.05 21.91 -1.78
CA ALA A 1044 6.58 21.55 -3.09
C ALA A 1044 6.14 20.13 -3.46
N MET A 1045 5.94 19.85 -4.75
CA MET A 1045 5.48 18.54 -5.23
C MET A 1045 4.14 18.08 -4.60
N LYS A 1046 3.29 19.04 -4.19
CA LYS A 1046 2.04 18.81 -3.44
C LYS A 1046 2.26 18.16 -2.07
N MET A 1047 3.43 18.37 -1.47
CA MET A 1047 3.83 17.87 -0.16
C MET A 1047 4.35 18.98 0.74
N GLU A 1048 4.29 18.75 2.05
CA GLU A 1048 4.98 19.54 3.07
C GLU A 1048 6.40 19.03 3.25
N LEU A 1049 7.39 19.87 2.95
CA LEU A 1049 8.80 19.53 3.08
C LEU A 1049 9.46 20.49 4.07
N ALA A 1050 9.94 19.93 5.18
CA ALA A 1050 10.63 20.71 6.20
C ALA A 1050 12.11 20.90 5.83
N ILE A 1051 12.55 22.15 5.87
CA ILE A 1051 13.96 22.53 5.80
C ILE A 1051 14.52 22.52 7.22
N HIS A 1052 15.56 21.73 7.44
CA HIS A 1052 16.13 21.46 8.76
C HIS A 1052 17.41 22.27 9.01
N ALA A 1053 17.71 22.51 10.29
CA ALA A 1053 18.97 23.11 10.70
C ALA A 1053 20.15 22.14 10.43
N PRO A 1054 21.15 22.51 9.60
CA PRO A 1054 22.31 21.64 9.34
C PRO A 1054 23.23 21.51 10.56
N GLN A 1055 23.18 22.46 11.49
CA GLN A 1055 23.93 22.48 12.73
C GLN A 1055 23.12 23.15 13.84
N ALA A 1056 23.52 22.93 15.10
CA ALA A 1056 22.96 23.69 16.20
C ALA A 1056 23.46 25.14 16.14
N GLY A 1057 22.59 26.10 16.45
CA GLY A 1057 22.91 27.51 16.36
C GLY A 1057 21.74 28.39 16.79
N ARG A 1058 21.93 29.71 16.71
CA ARG A 1058 20.87 30.68 17.03
C ARG A 1058 20.30 31.30 15.75
N VAL A 1059 18.98 31.36 15.61
CA VAL A 1059 18.33 31.97 14.44
C VAL A 1059 18.57 33.47 14.46
N LYS A 1060 19.44 33.98 13.60
CA LYS A 1060 19.78 35.41 13.55
C LYS A 1060 18.67 36.24 12.90
N ARG A 1061 18.20 35.77 11.75
CA ARG A 1061 17.18 36.45 10.94
C ARG A 1061 16.48 35.49 9.98
N ILE A 1062 15.27 35.85 9.58
CA ILE A 1062 14.44 35.10 8.62
C ILE A 1062 14.16 36.02 7.44
N GLY A 1063 14.49 35.57 6.22
CA GLY A 1063 14.36 36.31 4.96
C GLY A 1063 13.15 35.92 4.12
N CYS A 1064 12.27 35.06 4.63
CA CYS A 1064 11.10 34.54 3.92
C CYS A 1064 9.81 34.70 4.74
N GLN A 1065 8.66 34.63 4.07
CA GLN A 1065 7.33 34.69 4.69
C GLN A 1065 6.39 33.66 4.03
N PRO A 1066 5.36 33.16 4.73
CA PRO A 1066 4.31 32.34 4.14
C PRO A 1066 3.75 32.93 2.84
N GLY A 1067 3.51 32.10 1.83
CA GLY A 1067 3.01 32.49 0.51
C GLY A 1067 4.07 33.00 -0.48
N ARG A 1068 5.35 33.04 -0.09
CA ARG A 1068 6.46 33.41 -1.00
C ARG A 1068 6.95 32.19 -1.80
N PRO A 1069 7.00 32.25 -3.15
CA PRO A 1069 7.67 31.24 -3.96
C PRO A 1069 9.19 31.29 -3.74
N VAL A 1070 9.82 30.14 -3.73
CA VAL A 1070 11.25 29.95 -3.50
C VAL A 1070 11.85 29.04 -4.56
N SER A 1071 13.12 29.28 -4.89
CA SER A 1071 13.94 28.47 -5.80
C SER A 1071 15.14 27.87 -5.07
N PRO A 1072 15.72 26.74 -5.53
CA PRO A 1072 16.89 26.16 -4.91
C PRO A 1072 18.03 27.18 -4.83
N GLY A 1073 18.64 27.31 -3.65
CA GLY A 1073 19.69 28.29 -3.38
C GLY A 1073 19.20 29.65 -2.87
N ASP A 1074 17.89 29.90 -2.84
CA ASP A 1074 17.34 31.09 -2.18
C ASP A 1074 17.59 31.03 -0.67
N ALA A 1075 18.37 31.97 -0.13
CA ALA A 1075 18.60 32.04 1.31
C ALA A 1075 17.30 32.40 2.07
N LEU A 1076 16.83 31.49 2.92
CA LEU A 1076 15.57 31.60 3.65
C LEU A 1076 15.74 32.13 5.07
N LEU A 1077 16.78 31.68 5.79
CA LEU A 1077 17.13 32.17 7.13
C LEU A 1077 18.64 32.04 7.36
N TRP A 1078 19.16 32.64 8.43
CA TRP A 1078 20.58 32.57 8.78
C TRP A 1078 20.78 32.12 10.23
N LEU A 1079 21.72 31.19 10.45
CA LEU A 1079 22.12 30.69 11.77
C LEU A 1079 23.47 31.28 12.20
N GLU A 1080 23.55 31.70 13.46
CA GLU A 1080 24.80 32.02 14.18
C GLU A 1080 25.41 30.79 14.85
#